data_AF-A0A0H3A8R0-F1
#
_entry.id   AF-A0A0H3A8R0-F1
#
_cell.length_a   1.000
_cell.length_b   1.000
_cell.length_c   1.000
_cell.angle_alpha   90.00
_cell.angle_beta   90.00
_cell.angle_gamma   90.00
#
_symmetry.space_group_name_H-M   'P 1'
#
loop_
_entity.id
_entity.type
_entity.pdbx_description
1 polymer ?
#
loop_
_entity_poly.entity_id
_entity_poly.type
_entity_poly.pdbx_seq_one_letter_code
_entity_poly.pdbx_strand_id
1 'polypeptide(L)'
;MNYNLQNLGLLRNEFETFGVEHVRSDGDALVAGTRGAFGRAVNWLRSIGNGDAMRNNRAVVGCFVAKLRDAGVNDAKLDVAQRLLSAHCAHGKPISGRTMAEVTATVIKLTREELPISANLDINITGLQERLGQEFDDIFSAKATRFGMGDTQPTAEEKQQLLGELRTKCRQWGESHGLRSPGLAEARDMLTESCRVLCLQKLNVALEVKLQSVADHSTADAPLCTMLRSAMQDRGMHFDFKPEDLDKLQSRMGARFTSEFKFKNTHPPTQEEATAVANRVVHEFLDSLAIVDNHPSLTADQRAVARDVLISFPAMLPPNLTTAVCDSIGEVAQSMDRLVSGQLGPQEMKTAISNLPLAINAAAAKHLRPGVDGADEVGSLRNAAIAIGAKLAHMPEGQSPRSVFERLTAPESDFTALCFSLGHGDPNDRQVSNERAATVQLLDVLAHMAGIDAQQFAIARQVPGVGQLNMAQVRAFLPQGVHSLGWPEPQQVDVTKLSDGLVNGLKKTMEGPADFGDVHVPEASQEFQTNYLPRFGTQFLKDFFRNGMAINGHLYGATGTNDPVAMERELRAFADAFPSIEEAGKVTYALHQAMAADVLTSMAAQPALRECTMELLSAQGRKTVEMNSVALTSRPDGSYKVDYDFRLQFANRDSADESTRALGLNAHADMRIALHDGMPTVEAEGFDIALSRNALDL
;
A
#
# COMPACT_ATOMS: atom_id res chain seq x y z
N MET A 1 -29.51 -38.92 5.46
CA MET A 1 -28.62 -39.71 6.37
C MET A 1 -28.38 -41.16 5.94
N ASN A 2 -29.24 -41.84 5.16
CA ASN A 2 -29.00 -43.24 4.72
C ASN A 2 -27.80 -43.43 3.77
N TYR A 3 -27.35 -42.38 3.09
CA TYR A 3 -26.24 -42.44 2.13
C TYR A 3 -24.87 -42.78 2.79
N ASN A 4 -24.60 -42.30 4.01
CA ASN A 4 -23.29 -42.52 4.67
C ASN A 4 -23.10 -43.97 5.12
N LEU A 5 -24.13 -44.63 5.64
CA LEU A 5 -24.03 -46.03 6.08
C LEU A 5 -23.92 -47.01 4.91
N GLN A 6 -24.53 -46.68 3.77
CA GLN A 6 -24.44 -47.50 2.56
C GLN A 6 -23.04 -47.43 1.95
N ASN A 7 -22.46 -46.22 1.85
CA ASN A 7 -21.08 -46.03 1.39
C ASN A 7 -20.05 -46.66 2.33
N LEU A 8 -20.22 -46.53 3.65
CA LEU A 8 -19.37 -47.22 4.63
C LEU A 8 -19.53 -48.74 4.57
N GLY A 9 -20.75 -49.23 4.31
CA GLY A 9 -21.03 -50.65 4.11
C GLY A 9 -20.36 -51.23 2.86
N LEU A 10 -20.38 -50.49 1.75
CA LEU A 10 -19.67 -50.83 0.52
C LEU A 10 -18.16 -50.84 0.77
N LEU A 11 -17.63 -49.80 1.41
CA LEU A 11 -16.21 -49.69 1.75
C LEU A 11 -15.75 -50.85 2.65
N ARG A 12 -16.54 -51.22 3.67
CA ARG A 12 -16.27 -52.38 4.52
C ARG A 12 -16.25 -53.68 3.70
N ASN A 13 -17.25 -53.90 2.84
CA ASN A 13 -17.35 -55.10 2.02
C ASN A 13 -16.18 -55.21 1.05
N GLU A 14 -15.76 -54.10 0.43
CA GLU A 14 -14.54 -54.05 -0.39
C GLU A 14 -13.32 -54.51 0.42
N PHE A 15 -13.13 -54.02 1.65
CA PHE A 15 -12.01 -54.42 2.50
C PHE A 15 -12.09 -55.87 3.01
N GLU A 16 -13.29 -56.39 3.30
CA GLU A 16 -13.49 -57.80 3.63
C GLU A 16 -13.16 -58.71 2.43
N THR A 17 -13.64 -58.36 1.23
CA THR A 17 -13.32 -59.09 -0.01
C THR A 17 -11.82 -59.07 -0.30
N PHE A 18 -11.16 -57.91 -0.19
CA PHE A 18 -9.71 -57.82 -0.35
C PHE A 18 -8.93 -58.63 0.70
N GLY A 19 -9.45 -58.73 1.93
CA GLY A 19 -8.86 -59.54 3.00
C GLY A 19 -8.96 -61.05 2.75
N VAL A 20 -10.04 -61.52 2.13
CA VAL A 20 -10.33 -62.94 1.85
C VAL A 20 -9.65 -63.42 0.57
N GLU A 21 -9.55 -62.60 -0.48
CA GLU A 21 -9.03 -63.03 -1.78
C GLU A 21 -7.49 -63.17 -1.84
N HIS A 22 -6.75 -62.61 -0.88
CA HIS A 22 -5.30 -62.42 -1.03
C HIS A 22 -4.43 -62.87 0.15
N VAL A 23 -5.03 -63.52 1.16
CA VAL A 23 -4.30 -64.15 2.27
C VAL A 23 -4.73 -65.61 2.42
N ARG A 24 -3.80 -66.55 2.25
CA ARG A 24 -4.01 -67.96 2.64
C ARG A 24 -3.27 -68.25 3.94
N SER A 25 -3.88 -69.06 4.80
CA SER A 25 -3.22 -69.64 5.96
C SER A 25 -2.42 -70.87 5.53
N ASP A 26 -1.13 -70.90 5.84
CA ASP A 26 -0.31 -72.11 5.82
C ASP A 26 0.25 -72.31 7.23
N GLY A 27 -0.41 -73.16 8.02
CA GLY A 27 -0.26 -73.21 9.48
C GLY A 27 -0.68 -71.89 10.17
N ASP A 28 0.05 -71.48 11.21
CA ASP A 28 -0.21 -70.26 12.01
C ASP A 28 0.28 -68.96 11.33
N ALA A 29 0.80 -69.03 10.10
CA ALA A 29 1.30 -67.87 9.36
C ALA A 29 0.37 -67.47 8.20
N LEU A 30 0.09 -66.17 8.11
CA LEU A 30 -0.61 -65.56 6.97
C LEU A 30 0.38 -65.37 5.81
N VAL A 31 0.15 -66.05 4.68
CA VAL A 31 1.01 -65.97 3.49
C VAL A 31 0.23 -65.32 2.33
N ALA A 32 0.84 -64.30 1.71
CA ALA A 32 0.26 -63.57 0.59
C ALA A 32 0.26 -64.41 -0.70
N GLY A 33 -0.86 -64.45 -1.42
CA GLY A 33 -0.96 -65.15 -2.71
C GLY A 33 -0.16 -64.46 -3.82
N THR A 34 0.70 -65.21 -4.52
CA THR A 34 1.67 -64.68 -5.51
C THR A 34 1.11 -64.33 -6.90
N ARG A 35 -0.19 -64.52 -7.14
CA ARG A 35 -0.77 -64.41 -8.51
C ARG A 35 -1.52 -63.11 -8.82
N GLY A 36 -1.80 -62.25 -7.83
CA GLY A 36 -2.51 -60.98 -8.02
C GLY A 36 -1.57 -59.76 -8.08
N ALA A 37 -2.02 -58.67 -8.73
CA ALA A 37 -1.26 -57.40 -8.83
C ALA A 37 -0.86 -56.84 -7.45
N PHE A 38 -1.66 -57.07 -6.41
CA PHE A 38 -1.33 -56.66 -5.04
C PHE A 38 -0.38 -57.63 -4.32
N GLY A 39 -0.35 -58.92 -4.66
CA GLY A 39 0.69 -59.86 -4.17
C GLY A 39 2.09 -59.46 -4.66
N ARG A 40 2.17 -58.90 -5.88
CA ARG A 40 3.38 -58.24 -6.39
C ARG A 40 3.68 -56.93 -5.65
N ALA A 41 2.66 -56.14 -5.31
CA ALA A 41 2.82 -54.91 -4.51
C ALA A 41 3.29 -55.20 -3.07
N VAL A 42 2.85 -56.28 -2.43
CA VAL A 42 3.30 -56.70 -1.09
C VAL A 42 4.73 -57.26 -1.12
N ASN A 43 5.11 -58.01 -2.17
CA ASN A 43 6.51 -58.42 -2.36
C ASN A 43 7.44 -57.24 -2.70
N TRP A 44 6.94 -56.24 -3.44
CA TRP A 44 7.63 -54.98 -3.69
C TRP A 44 7.75 -54.12 -2.41
N LEU A 45 6.71 -54.04 -1.59
CA LEU A 45 6.75 -53.38 -0.27
C LEU A 45 7.72 -54.11 0.69
N ARG A 46 7.81 -55.44 0.63
CA ARG A 46 8.86 -56.21 1.34
C ARG A 46 10.26 -55.94 0.77
N SER A 47 10.42 -55.76 -0.55
CA SER A 47 11.74 -55.47 -1.15
C SER A 47 12.20 -54.02 -0.90
N ILE A 48 11.29 -53.09 -0.63
CA ILE A 48 11.59 -51.72 -0.16
C ILE A 48 11.76 -51.70 1.38
N GLY A 49 11.42 -52.81 2.04
CA GLY A 49 11.35 -52.99 3.49
C GLY A 49 12.68 -53.10 4.22
N ASN A 50 13.65 -52.22 3.95
CA ASN A 50 14.76 -51.95 4.86
C ASN A 50 14.82 -50.50 5.37
N GLY A 51 13.88 -49.63 4.98
CA GLY A 51 13.97 -48.19 5.28
C GLY A 51 12.88 -47.58 6.16
N ASP A 52 11.58 -47.78 5.87
CA ASP A 52 10.59 -46.77 6.32
C ASP A 52 9.13 -47.27 6.48
N ALA A 53 8.95 -48.43 7.13
CA ALA A 53 7.62 -49.02 7.36
C ALA A 53 6.66 -48.10 8.15
N MET A 54 7.19 -47.26 9.04
CA MET A 54 6.40 -46.33 9.86
C MET A 54 5.81 -45.18 9.03
N ARG A 55 6.59 -44.63 8.08
CA ARG A 55 6.15 -43.56 7.17
C ARG A 55 5.05 -44.05 6.22
N ASN A 56 5.21 -45.25 5.68
CA ASN A 56 4.23 -45.86 4.78
C ASN A 56 2.92 -46.21 5.50
N ASN A 57 3.01 -46.77 6.71
CA ASN A 57 1.82 -47.01 7.54
C ASN A 57 1.09 -45.70 7.87
N ARG A 58 1.81 -44.62 8.18
CA ARG A 58 1.21 -43.30 8.44
C ARG A 58 0.48 -42.74 7.22
N ALA A 59 1.03 -42.90 6.03
CA ALA A 59 0.38 -42.48 4.79
C ALA A 59 -0.91 -43.27 4.52
N VAL A 60 -0.90 -44.60 4.73
CA VAL A 60 -2.08 -45.46 4.56
C VAL A 60 -3.17 -45.11 5.57
N VAL A 61 -2.82 -44.87 6.84
CA VAL A 61 -3.77 -44.40 7.87
C VAL A 61 -4.37 -43.05 7.45
N GLY A 62 -3.55 -42.10 7.02
CA GLY A 62 -4.01 -40.79 6.56
C GLY A 62 -4.99 -40.88 5.38
N CYS A 63 -4.65 -41.66 4.35
CA CYS A 63 -5.51 -41.87 3.19
C CYS A 63 -6.83 -42.56 3.54
N PHE A 64 -6.80 -43.52 4.46
CA PHE A 64 -8.01 -44.22 4.89
C PHE A 64 -8.92 -43.32 5.75
N VAL A 65 -8.34 -42.54 6.67
CA VAL A 65 -9.09 -41.53 7.45
C VAL A 65 -9.70 -40.48 6.53
N ALA A 66 -8.99 -40.05 5.48
CA ALA A 66 -9.53 -39.16 4.46
C ALA A 66 -10.72 -39.79 3.71
N LYS A 67 -10.63 -41.06 3.30
CA LYS A 67 -11.77 -41.77 2.69
C LYS A 67 -12.98 -41.91 3.62
N LEU A 68 -12.76 -42.13 4.92
CA LEU A 68 -13.86 -42.13 5.90
C LEU A 68 -14.47 -40.73 6.05
N ARG A 69 -13.65 -39.67 5.99
CA ARG A 69 -14.11 -38.28 5.96
C ARG A 69 -14.97 -38.00 4.73
N ASP A 70 -14.54 -38.45 3.55
CA ASP A 70 -15.29 -38.33 2.29
C ASP A 70 -16.61 -39.12 2.33
N ALA A 71 -16.65 -40.21 3.09
CA ALA A 71 -17.88 -40.97 3.38
C ALA A 71 -18.79 -40.30 4.44
N GLY A 72 -18.45 -39.08 4.90
CA GLY A 72 -19.27 -38.26 5.79
C GLY A 72 -19.19 -38.66 7.26
N VAL A 73 -18.07 -39.21 7.72
CA VAL A 73 -17.81 -39.52 9.14
C VAL A 73 -17.29 -38.27 9.87
N ASN A 74 -17.85 -37.96 11.05
CA ASN A 74 -17.45 -36.81 11.87
C ASN A 74 -16.07 -37.00 12.53
N ASP A 75 -15.42 -35.90 12.90
CA ASP A 75 -14.03 -35.90 13.37
C ASP A 75 -13.80 -36.74 14.64
N ALA A 76 -14.76 -36.79 15.56
CA ALA A 76 -14.66 -37.61 16.78
C ALA A 76 -14.52 -39.12 16.46
N LYS A 77 -15.22 -39.61 15.42
CA LYS A 77 -15.11 -41.01 14.97
C LYS A 77 -13.90 -41.24 14.08
N LEU A 78 -13.48 -40.22 13.31
CA LEU A 78 -12.22 -40.26 12.56
C LEU A 78 -11.03 -40.40 13.51
N ASP A 79 -11.07 -39.72 14.65
CA ASP A 79 -10.08 -39.86 15.73
C ASP A 79 -10.04 -41.28 16.30
N VAL A 80 -11.20 -41.89 16.56
CA VAL A 80 -11.28 -43.29 17.00
C VAL A 80 -10.70 -44.23 15.94
N ALA A 81 -11.04 -44.03 14.67
CA ALA A 81 -10.51 -44.83 13.56
C ALA A 81 -8.99 -44.66 13.44
N GLN A 82 -8.50 -43.42 13.52
CA GLN A 82 -7.08 -43.10 13.47
C GLN A 82 -6.33 -43.73 14.65
N ARG A 83 -6.88 -43.70 15.87
CA ARG A 83 -6.25 -44.34 17.04
C ARG A 83 -6.20 -45.86 16.89
N LEU A 84 -7.29 -46.51 16.48
CA LEU A 84 -7.34 -47.96 16.30
C LEU A 84 -6.35 -48.44 15.23
N LEU A 85 -6.25 -47.73 14.10
CA LEU A 85 -5.30 -48.05 13.03
C LEU A 85 -3.86 -47.76 13.44
N SER A 86 -3.62 -46.64 14.12
CA SER A 86 -2.28 -46.26 14.58
C SER A 86 -1.75 -47.23 15.64
N ALA A 87 -2.62 -47.71 16.53
CA ALA A 87 -2.29 -48.74 17.52
C ALA A 87 -1.90 -50.05 16.84
N HIS A 88 -2.59 -50.43 15.76
CA HIS A 88 -2.25 -51.62 14.98
C HIS A 88 -0.89 -51.49 14.26
N CYS A 89 -0.56 -50.27 13.80
CA CYS A 89 0.69 -49.96 13.10
C CYS A 89 1.92 -49.84 14.02
N ALA A 90 1.72 -49.67 15.34
CA ALA A 90 2.79 -49.38 16.30
C ALA A 90 3.90 -50.45 16.33
N HIS A 91 3.60 -51.68 15.90
CA HIS A 91 4.55 -52.79 15.83
C HIS A 91 5.28 -52.92 14.49
N GLY A 92 5.19 -51.92 13.60
CA GLY A 92 5.81 -51.95 12.27
C GLY A 92 5.18 -52.96 11.29
N LYS A 93 4.04 -53.55 11.65
CA LYS A 93 3.31 -54.50 10.82
C LYS A 93 2.47 -53.76 9.76
N PRO A 94 2.38 -54.25 8.51
CA PRO A 94 1.49 -53.70 7.50
C PRO A 94 0.01 -53.86 7.91
N ILE A 95 -0.83 -52.87 7.59
CA ILE A 95 -2.28 -52.93 7.85
C ILE A 95 -2.94 -53.90 6.87
N SER A 96 -3.75 -54.83 7.38
CA SER A 96 -4.51 -55.78 6.55
C SER A 96 -5.89 -55.23 6.16
N GLY A 97 -6.46 -55.71 5.05
CA GLY A 97 -7.84 -55.41 4.65
C GLY A 97 -8.86 -55.80 5.72
N ARG A 98 -8.62 -56.89 6.47
CA ARG A 98 -9.47 -57.31 7.59
C ARG A 98 -9.44 -56.29 8.74
N THR A 99 -8.26 -55.77 9.09
CA THR A 99 -8.12 -54.71 10.10
C THR A 99 -8.86 -53.44 9.67
N MET A 100 -8.76 -53.04 8.40
CA MET A 100 -9.51 -51.89 7.87
C MET A 100 -11.02 -52.12 7.91
N ALA A 101 -11.49 -53.33 7.60
CA ALA A 101 -12.90 -53.70 7.71
C ALA A 101 -13.41 -53.66 9.16
N GLU A 102 -12.62 -54.13 10.13
CA GLU A 102 -12.96 -54.10 11.56
C GLU A 102 -13.05 -52.67 12.10
N VAL A 103 -12.12 -51.79 11.72
CA VAL A 103 -12.17 -50.36 12.07
C VAL A 103 -13.38 -49.69 11.41
N THR A 104 -13.64 -49.97 10.12
CA THR A 104 -14.84 -49.45 9.42
C THR A 104 -16.13 -49.94 10.08
N ALA A 105 -16.20 -51.21 10.49
CA ALA A 105 -17.35 -51.76 11.20
C ALA A 105 -17.57 -51.10 12.57
N THR A 106 -16.49 -50.75 13.26
CA THR A 106 -16.55 -50.00 14.53
C THR A 106 -17.09 -48.59 14.31
N VAL A 107 -16.62 -47.90 13.26
CA VAL A 107 -17.13 -46.57 12.85
C VAL A 107 -18.61 -46.66 12.43
N ILE A 108 -19.00 -47.69 11.69
CA ILE A 108 -20.40 -47.97 11.33
C ILE A 108 -21.25 -48.17 12.60
N LYS A 109 -20.76 -48.94 13.58
CA LYS A 109 -21.46 -49.19 14.83
C LYS A 109 -21.67 -47.90 15.62
N LEU A 110 -20.61 -47.12 15.83
CA LEU A 110 -20.68 -45.81 16.49
C LEU A 110 -21.63 -44.85 15.75
N THR A 111 -21.63 -44.90 14.42
CA THR A 111 -22.54 -44.09 13.59
C THR A 111 -23.99 -44.54 13.70
N ARG A 112 -24.25 -45.85 13.78
CA ARG A 112 -25.59 -46.40 14.02
C ARG A 112 -26.13 -46.06 15.41
N GLU A 113 -25.27 -46.01 16.42
CA GLU A 113 -25.63 -45.66 17.80
C GLU A 113 -25.88 -44.15 17.97
N GLU A 114 -25.18 -43.28 17.22
CA GLU A 114 -25.40 -41.82 17.25
C GLU A 114 -26.61 -41.34 16.45
N LEU A 115 -27.03 -42.05 15.39
CA LEU A 115 -28.20 -41.67 14.58
C LEU A 115 -29.50 -41.45 15.40
N PRO A 116 -29.89 -42.34 16.33
CA PRO A 116 -31.05 -42.10 17.19
C PRO A 116 -30.85 -40.96 18.18
N ILE A 117 -29.62 -40.72 18.66
CA ILE A 117 -29.29 -39.60 19.57
C ILE A 117 -29.40 -38.26 18.83
N SER A 118 -28.88 -38.21 17.60
CA SER A 118 -29.00 -37.05 16.69
C SER A 118 -30.46 -36.77 16.28
N ALA A 119 -31.25 -37.81 16.04
CA ALA A 119 -32.68 -37.68 15.76
C ALA A 119 -33.45 -37.17 16.99
N ASN A 120 -33.11 -37.67 18.19
CA ASN A 120 -33.67 -37.17 19.45
C ASN A 120 -33.30 -35.70 19.71
N LEU A 121 -32.07 -35.30 19.38
CA LEU A 121 -31.64 -33.91 19.43
C LEU A 121 -32.50 -33.04 18.51
N ASP A 122 -32.75 -33.46 17.26
CA ASP A 122 -33.59 -32.71 16.32
C ASP A 122 -35.05 -32.62 16.78
N ILE A 123 -35.60 -33.68 17.38
CA ILE A 123 -36.95 -33.69 17.97
C ILE A 123 -36.99 -32.68 19.13
N ASN A 124 -36.01 -32.69 20.02
CA ASN A 124 -35.94 -31.78 21.16
C ASN A 124 -35.78 -30.32 20.70
N ILE A 125 -34.93 -30.05 19.71
CA ILE A 125 -34.79 -28.72 19.11
C ILE A 125 -36.10 -28.27 18.47
N THR A 126 -36.81 -29.16 17.78
CA THR A 126 -38.12 -28.86 17.19
C THR A 126 -39.13 -28.50 18.28
N GLY A 127 -39.17 -29.25 19.39
CA GLY A 127 -40.01 -28.92 20.54
C GLY A 127 -39.65 -27.59 21.21
N LEU A 128 -38.36 -27.24 21.30
CA LEU A 128 -37.91 -25.92 21.78
C LEU A 128 -38.34 -24.80 20.83
N GLN A 129 -38.21 -25.02 19.51
CA GLN A 129 -38.60 -24.07 18.48
C GLN A 129 -40.11 -23.81 18.49
N GLU A 130 -40.94 -24.85 18.64
CA GLU A 130 -42.39 -24.72 18.76
C GLU A 130 -42.78 -23.93 20.01
N ARG A 131 -42.21 -24.30 21.17
CA ARG A 131 -42.51 -23.63 22.45
C ARG A 131 -42.09 -22.17 22.45
N LEU A 132 -40.87 -21.87 22.00
CA LEU A 132 -40.39 -20.50 21.90
C LEU A 132 -41.06 -19.73 20.75
N GLY A 133 -41.59 -20.40 19.74
CA GLY A 133 -42.42 -19.80 18.70
C GLY A 133 -43.74 -19.23 19.23
N GLN A 134 -44.31 -19.85 20.28
CA GLN A 134 -45.49 -19.34 20.98
C GLN A 134 -45.16 -18.11 21.84
N GLU A 135 -43.98 -18.08 22.46
CA GLU A 135 -43.51 -16.97 23.30
C GLU A 135 -42.79 -15.86 22.49
N PHE A 136 -42.64 -16.04 21.17
CA PHE A 136 -41.79 -15.19 20.34
C PHE A 136 -42.22 -13.72 20.36
N ASP A 137 -43.52 -13.47 20.22
CA ASP A 137 -44.05 -12.11 20.11
C ASP A 137 -43.85 -11.33 21.43
N ASP A 138 -43.94 -12.01 22.58
CA ASP A 138 -43.64 -11.44 23.89
C ASP A 138 -42.14 -11.17 24.08
N ILE A 139 -41.28 -12.12 23.67
CA ILE A 139 -39.82 -11.97 23.72
C ILE A 139 -39.37 -10.80 22.84
N PHE A 140 -39.93 -10.70 21.63
CA PHE A 140 -39.65 -9.62 20.70
C PHE A 140 -40.16 -8.29 21.26
N SER A 141 -41.43 -8.21 21.68
CA SER A 141 -42.04 -6.97 22.20
C SER A 141 -41.30 -6.45 23.43
N ALA A 142 -40.84 -7.33 24.32
CA ALA A 142 -40.03 -6.95 25.48
C ALA A 142 -38.69 -6.32 25.07
N LYS A 143 -38.08 -6.74 23.96
CA LYS A 143 -36.87 -6.10 23.41
C LYS A 143 -37.20 -4.83 22.64
N ALA A 144 -38.20 -4.85 21.78
CA ALA A 144 -38.63 -3.69 21.01
C ALA A 144 -38.98 -2.51 21.94
N THR A 145 -39.68 -2.78 23.05
CA THR A 145 -39.99 -1.77 24.09
C THR A 145 -38.72 -1.16 24.71
N ARG A 146 -37.66 -1.96 24.93
CA ARG A 146 -36.37 -1.43 25.44
C ARG A 146 -35.67 -0.52 24.43
N PHE A 147 -35.99 -0.65 23.15
CA PHE A 147 -35.54 0.24 22.08
C PHE A 147 -36.55 1.33 21.75
N GLY A 148 -37.54 1.62 22.61
CA GLY A 148 -38.59 2.62 22.35
C GLY A 148 -39.48 2.30 21.13
N MET A 149 -39.52 1.03 20.72
CA MET A 149 -40.25 0.52 19.55
C MET A 149 -41.36 -0.43 19.97
N GLY A 150 -42.08 -0.14 21.06
CA GLY A 150 -43.09 -1.04 21.64
C GLY A 150 -44.23 -1.41 20.67
N ASP A 151 -44.52 -0.53 19.71
CA ASP A 151 -45.57 -0.73 18.69
C ASP A 151 -45.06 -1.50 17.45
N THR A 152 -43.74 -1.73 17.35
CA THR A 152 -43.16 -2.44 16.21
C THR A 152 -43.40 -3.94 16.36
N GLN A 153 -43.91 -4.55 15.30
CA GLN A 153 -44.11 -6.00 15.22
C GLN A 153 -43.13 -6.62 14.20
N PRO A 154 -42.63 -7.83 14.45
CA PRO A 154 -41.83 -8.57 13.49
C PRO A 154 -42.73 -9.10 12.37
N THR A 155 -42.22 -9.10 11.14
CA THR A 155 -42.94 -9.72 10.01
C THR A 155 -42.95 -11.26 10.15
N ALA A 156 -43.86 -11.92 9.45
CA ALA A 156 -43.92 -13.38 9.44
C ALA A 156 -42.61 -14.01 8.93
N GLU A 157 -41.97 -13.38 7.95
CA GLU A 157 -40.69 -13.81 7.39
C GLU A 157 -39.55 -13.66 8.41
N GLU A 158 -39.46 -12.52 9.11
CA GLU A 158 -38.47 -12.29 10.17
C GLU A 158 -38.64 -13.29 11.33
N LYS A 159 -39.89 -13.56 11.73
CA LYS A 159 -40.20 -14.58 12.74
C LYS A 159 -39.75 -15.97 12.30
N GLN A 160 -40.04 -16.36 11.07
CA GLN A 160 -39.62 -17.65 10.52
C GLN A 160 -38.10 -17.76 10.44
N GLN A 161 -37.43 -16.69 9.99
CA GLN A 161 -35.98 -16.63 9.89
C GLN A 161 -35.32 -16.80 11.27
N LEU A 162 -35.73 -16.01 12.26
CA LEU A 162 -35.13 -16.05 13.61
C LEU A 162 -35.37 -17.40 14.31
N LEU A 163 -36.52 -18.03 14.10
CA LEU A 163 -36.76 -19.39 14.59
C LEU A 163 -35.92 -20.44 13.86
N GLY A 164 -35.64 -20.24 12.57
CA GLY A 164 -34.68 -21.05 11.81
C GLY A 164 -33.24 -20.87 12.29
N GLU A 165 -32.83 -19.64 12.59
CA GLU A 165 -31.53 -19.32 13.18
C GLU A 165 -31.39 -19.93 14.58
N LEU A 166 -32.44 -19.86 15.40
CA LEU A 166 -32.50 -20.52 16.70
C LEU A 166 -32.28 -22.03 16.55
N ARG A 167 -32.95 -22.69 15.60
CA ARG A 167 -32.77 -24.12 15.32
C ARG A 167 -31.30 -24.43 15.01
N THR A 168 -30.69 -23.63 14.15
CA THR A 168 -29.27 -23.77 13.77
C THR A 168 -28.34 -23.57 14.98
N LYS A 169 -28.57 -22.53 15.80
CA LYS A 169 -27.78 -22.26 17.01
C LYS A 169 -27.91 -23.38 18.05
N CYS A 170 -29.13 -23.87 18.30
CA CYS A 170 -29.38 -24.99 19.20
C CYS A 170 -28.72 -26.28 18.69
N ARG A 171 -28.69 -26.50 17.38
CA ARG A 171 -28.02 -27.65 16.75
C ARG A 171 -26.51 -27.59 16.93
N GLN A 172 -25.89 -26.45 16.62
CA GLN A 172 -24.45 -26.22 16.80
C GLN A 172 -24.04 -26.34 18.28
N TRP A 173 -24.86 -25.79 19.18
CA TRP A 173 -24.66 -25.94 20.62
C TRP A 173 -24.69 -27.41 21.02
N GLY A 174 -25.71 -28.16 20.58
CA GLY A 174 -25.86 -29.56 20.93
C GLY A 174 -24.73 -30.45 20.40
N GLU A 175 -24.25 -30.19 19.18
CA GLU A 175 -23.09 -30.86 18.61
C GLU A 175 -21.81 -30.62 19.43
N SER A 176 -21.66 -29.42 20.00
CA SER A 176 -20.54 -29.06 20.88
C SER A 176 -20.68 -29.62 22.31
N HIS A 177 -21.89 -30.03 22.73
CA HIS A 177 -22.21 -30.48 24.09
C HIS A 177 -22.67 -31.96 24.13
N GLY A 178 -22.06 -32.79 23.29
CA GLY A 178 -22.27 -34.25 23.31
C GLY A 178 -23.64 -34.70 22.82
N LEU A 179 -24.17 -34.01 21.79
CA LEU A 179 -25.46 -34.27 21.16
C LEU A 179 -26.67 -34.13 22.11
N ARG A 180 -26.57 -33.23 23.10
CA ARG A 180 -27.66 -32.88 24.01
C ARG A 180 -28.32 -31.58 23.55
N SER A 181 -29.63 -31.46 23.70
CA SER A 181 -30.31 -30.18 23.41
C SER A 181 -30.01 -29.17 24.52
N PRO A 182 -29.91 -27.87 24.20
CA PRO A 182 -29.85 -26.83 25.22
C PRO A 182 -31.11 -26.85 26.09
N GLY A 183 -30.99 -26.31 27.30
CA GLY A 183 -32.14 -26.06 28.16
C GLY A 183 -33.05 -24.97 27.57
N LEU A 184 -34.30 -24.92 28.03
CA LEU A 184 -35.25 -23.88 27.59
C LEU A 184 -34.73 -22.46 27.86
N ALA A 185 -34.07 -22.23 28.99
CA ALA A 185 -33.49 -20.93 29.34
C ALA A 185 -32.38 -20.52 28.37
N GLU A 186 -31.46 -21.43 28.04
CA GLU A 186 -30.36 -21.18 27.11
C GLU A 186 -30.89 -20.92 25.69
N ALA A 187 -31.85 -21.72 25.22
CA ALA A 187 -32.52 -21.51 23.94
C ALA A 187 -33.30 -20.19 23.90
N ARG A 188 -33.95 -19.82 25.01
CA ARG A 188 -34.63 -18.53 25.17
C ARG A 188 -33.63 -17.37 25.10
N ASP A 189 -32.47 -17.48 25.73
CA ASP A 189 -31.43 -16.45 25.68
C ASP A 189 -30.87 -16.29 24.26
N MET A 190 -30.62 -17.40 23.55
CA MET A 190 -30.21 -17.38 22.13
C MET A 190 -31.24 -16.66 21.24
N LEU A 191 -32.53 -16.96 21.43
CA LEU A 191 -33.62 -16.29 20.70
C LEU A 191 -33.72 -14.82 21.09
N THR A 192 -33.64 -14.52 22.39
CA THR A 192 -33.70 -13.18 22.96
C THR A 192 -32.60 -12.28 22.40
N GLU A 193 -31.39 -12.81 22.24
CA GLU A 193 -30.27 -12.11 21.63
C GLU A 193 -30.50 -11.89 20.12
N SER A 194 -31.06 -12.87 19.42
CA SER A 194 -31.38 -12.73 17.99
C SER A 194 -32.48 -11.67 17.76
N CYS A 195 -33.52 -11.63 18.62
CA CYS A 195 -34.52 -10.56 18.62
C CYS A 195 -33.90 -9.18 18.94
N ARG A 196 -32.93 -9.11 19.85
CA ARG A 196 -32.20 -7.87 20.16
C ARG A 196 -31.44 -7.35 18.94
N VAL A 197 -30.77 -8.23 18.20
CA VAL A 197 -30.06 -7.87 16.96
C VAL A 197 -31.03 -7.34 15.89
N LEU A 198 -32.18 -8.00 15.70
CA LEU A 198 -33.21 -7.51 14.78
C LEU A 198 -33.74 -6.13 15.19
N CYS A 199 -33.99 -5.90 16.48
CA CYS A 199 -34.41 -4.58 16.97
C CYS A 199 -33.34 -3.51 16.70
N LEU A 200 -32.06 -3.82 16.88
CA LEU A 200 -30.98 -2.90 16.54
C LEU A 200 -30.91 -2.59 15.04
N GLN A 201 -31.15 -3.57 14.18
CA GLN A 201 -31.21 -3.37 12.74
C GLN A 201 -32.36 -2.42 12.37
N LYS A 202 -33.56 -2.66 12.89
CA LYS A 202 -34.72 -1.79 12.67
C LYS A 202 -34.48 -0.37 13.21
N LEU A 203 -33.82 -0.24 14.35
CA LEU A 203 -33.41 1.07 14.89
C LEU A 203 -32.43 1.78 13.94
N ASN A 204 -31.41 1.10 13.41
CA ASN A 204 -30.47 1.72 12.46
C ASN A 204 -31.20 2.23 11.21
N VAL A 205 -32.14 1.44 10.65
CA VAL A 205 -32.95 1.88 9.49
C VAL A 205 -33.79 3.10 9.84
N ALA A 206 -34.43 3.12 11.01
CA ALA A 206 -35.20 4.28 11.45
C ALA A 206 -34.32 5.53 11.65
N LEU A 207 -33.10 5.36 12.17
CA LEU A 207 -32.13 6.44 12.32
C LEU A 207 -31.69 7.01 10.97
N GLU A 208 -31.39 6.16 9.99
CA GLU A 208 -30.98 6.57 8.64
C GLU A 208 -32.09 7.35 7.93
N VAL A 209 -33.33 6.83 7.96
CA VAL A 209 -34.50 7.51 7.39
C VAL A 209 -34.69 8.88 8.04
N LYS A 210 -34.54 8.96 9.36
CA LYS A 210 -34.75 10.22 10.07
C LYS A 210 -33.63 11.22 9.85
N LEU A 211 -32.38 10.75 9.83
CA LEU A 211 -31.23 11.55 9.46
C LEU A 211 -31.42 12.15 8.07
N GLN A 212 -31.82 11.36 7.07
CA GLN A 212 -32.05 11.86 5.72
C GLN A 212 -33.13 12.96 5.68
N SER A 213 -34.18 12.85 6.50
CA SER A 213 -35.25 13.86 6.54
C SER A 213 -34.81 15.25 7.03
N VAL A 214 -33.66 15.35 7.73
CA VAL A 214 -33.13 16.63 8.25
C VAL A 214 -31.77 17.02 7.69
N ALA A 215 -31.00 16.05 7.19
CA ALA A 215 -29.63 16.24 6.71
C ALA A 215 -29.49 16.15 5.18
N ASP A 216 -30.59 15.93 4.46
CA ASP A 216 -30.61 16.03 2.99
C ASP A 216 -30.19 17.44 2.56
N HIS A 217 -29.27 17.46 1.62
CA HIS A 217 -28.64 18.64 1.05
C HIS A 217 -28.46 18.52 -0.48
N SER A 218 -29.14 17.55 -1.11
CA SER A 218 -29.04 17.27 -2.55
C SER A 218 -29.43 18.45 -3.46
N THR A 219 -30.22 19.40 -2.94
CA THR A 219 -30.63 20.61 -3.62
C THR A 219 -30.56 21.81 -2.68
N ALA A 220 -30.56 23.03 -3.23
CA ALA A 220 -30.53 24.27 -2.45
C ALA A 220 -31.76 24.44 -1.52
N ASP A 221 -32.88 23.78 -1.82
CA ASP A 221 -34.11 23.84 -1.04
C ASP A 221 -34.28 22.65 -0.09
N ALA A 222 -33.28 21.76 -0.02
CA ALA A 222 -33.29 20.62 0.87
C ALA A 222 -33.27 21.05 2.35
N PRO A 223 -33.72 20.18 3.29
CA PRO A 223 -33.86 20.50 4.71
C PRO A 223 -32.61 21.11 5.36
N LEU A 224 -31.43 20.54 5.11
CA LEU A 224 -30.18 21.02 5.70
C LEU A 224 -29.80 22.41 5.16
N CYS A 225 -29.91 22.61 3.84
CA CYS A 225 -29.62 23.88 3.17
C CYS A 225 -30.53 25.00 3.70
N THR A 226 -31.82 24.71 3.88
CA THR A 226 -32.80 25.66 4.40
C THR A 226 -32.54 25.99 5.87
N MET A 227 -32.23 24.98 6.69
CA MET A 227 -31.89 25.15 8.10
C MET A 227 -30.64 26.03 8.28
N LEU A 228 -29.58 25.74 7.50
CA LEU A 228 -28.35 26.51 7.49
C LEU A 228 -28.59 27.96 7.06
N ARG A 229 -29.34 28.17 5.96
CA ARG A 229 -29.67 29.51 5.45
C ARG A 229 -30.45 30.34 6.48
N SER A 230 -31.45 29.75 7.14
CA SER A 230 -32.21 30.41 8.20
C SER A 230 -31.30 30.80 9.36
N ALA A 231 -30.50 29.87 9.88
CA ALA A 231 -29.59 30.13 11.00
C ALA A 231 -28.52 31.19 10.66
N MET A 232 -28.07 31.24 9.40
CA MET A 232 -27.16 32.29 8.91
C MET A 232 -27.84 33.65 8.86
N GLN A 233 -29.07 33.73 8.33
CA GLN A 233 -29.85 34.97 8.29
C GLN A 233 -30.08 35.53 9.70
N ASP A 234 -30.45 34.67 10.65
CA ASP A 234 -30.65 35.06 12.06
C ASP A 234 -29.37 35.62 12.71
N ARG A 235 -28.20 35.20 12.24
CA ARG A 235 -26.88 35.63 12.71
C ARG A 235 -26.28 36.77 11.88
N GLY A 236 -26.96 37.24 10.83
CA GLY A 236 -26.42 38.23 9.89
C GLY A 236 -25.22 37.75 9.07
N MET A 237 -25.05 36.42 8.92
CA MET A 237 -23.97 35.80 8.17
C MET A 237 -24.38 35.57 6.71
N HIS A 238 -23.47 35.87 5.78
CA HIS A 238 -23.73 35.82 4.34
C HIS A 238 -22.59 35.05 3.65
N PHE A 239 -22.81 33.76 3.39
CA PHE A 239 -21.85 32.88 2.72
C PHE A 239 -22.54 32.11 1.61
N ASP A 240 -21.78 31.84 0.56
CA ASP A 240 -22.16 30.89 -0.47
C ASP A 240 -21.60 29.52 -0.09
N PHE A 241 -22.43 28.49 -0.14
CA PHE A 241 -22.02 27.10 0.02
C PHE A 241 -22.60 26.27 -1.11
N LYS A 242 -21.85 25.28 -1.55
CA LYS A 242 -22.34 24.28 -2.49
C LYS A 242 -22.89 23.07 -1.71
N PRO A 243 -23.78 22.27 -2.32
CA PRO A 243 -24.22 21.00 -1.74
C PRO A 243 -23.05 20.11 -1.25
N GLU A 244 -21.98 20.01 -2.04
CA GLU A 244 -20.77 19.23 -1.72
C GLU A 244 -20.06 19.68 -0.43
N ASP A 245 -20.19 20.95 -0.02
CA ASP A 245 -19.57 21.46 1.22
C ASP A 245 -20.29 20.94 2.49
N LEU A 246 -21.50 20.39 2.33
CA LEU A 246 -22.39 20.01 3.44
C LEU A 246 -22.29 18.53 3.83
N ASP A 247 -21.55 17.71 3.07
CA ASP A 247 -21.31 16.28 3.38
C ASP A 247 -20.77 16.09 4.80
N LYS A 248 -19.87 16.98 5.24
CA LYS A 248 -19.31 16.96 6.59
C LYS A 248 -20.35 17.24 7.68
N LEU A 249 -21.33 18.09 7.41
CA LEU A 249 -22.42 18.38 8.35
C LEU A 249 -23.35 17.18 8.43
N GLN A 250 -23.70 16.56 7.30
CA GLN A 250 -24.48 15.31 7.29
C GLN A 250 -23.75 14.20 8.07
N SER A 251 -22.46 14.01 7.82
CA SER A 251 -21.62 13.03 8.53
C SER A 251 -21.58 13.30 10.03
N ARG A 252 -21.39 14.56 10.44
CA ARG A 252 -21.40 14.96 11.86
C ARG A 252 -22.77 14.75 12.51
N MET A 253 -23.86 15.05 11.79
CA MET A 253 -25.22 14.75 12.24
C MET A 253 -25.41 13.24 12.44
N GLY A 254 -24.97 12.41 11.50
CA GLY A 254 -25.04 10.95 11.63
C GLY A 254 -24.29 10.42 12.86
N ALA A 255 -23.09 10.93 13.12
CA ALA A 255 -22.32 10.59 14.32
C ALA A 255 -23.04 11.00 15.61
N ARG A 256 -23.63 12.21 15.66
CA ARG A 256 -24.42 12.70 16.79
C ARG A 256 -25.70 11.88 16.99
N PHE A 257 -26.41 11.53 15.91
CA PHE A 257 -27.60 10.69 15.95
C PHE A 257 -27.29 9.32 16.55
N THR A 258 -26.19 8.72 16.11
CA THR A 258 -25.72 7.45 16.68
C THR A 258 -25.42 7.60 18.18
N SER A 259 -24.73 8.66 18.58
CA SER A 259 -24.43 8.92 20.00
C SER A 259 -25.69 9.07 20.86
N GLU A 260 -26.61 9.93 20.45
CA GLU A 260 -27.80 10.29 21.25
C GLU A 260 -28.85 9.17 21.25
N PHE A 261 -29.15 8.60 20.08
CA PHE A 261 -30.31 7.72 19.92
C PHE A 261 -29.97 6.23 19.92
N LYS A 262 -28.70 5.85 19.68
CA LYS A 262 -28.28 4.44 19.77
C LYS A 262 -27.70 4.12 21.14
N PHE A 263 -26.82 4.97 21.66
CA PHE A 263 -26.05 4.68 22.88
C PHE A 263 -26.64 5.28 24.16
N LYS A 264 -27.18 6.51 24.13
CA LYS A 264 -27.70 7.16 25.34
C LYS A 264 -29.17 6.85 25.62
N ASN A 265 -30.05 7.18 24.66
CA ASN A 265 -31.49 7.11 24.87
C ASN A 265 -32.12 5.85 24.25
N THR A 266 -31.44 5.23 23.27
CA THR A 266 -31.80 3.92 22.69
C THR A 266 -33.25 3.87 22.19
N HIS A 267 -33.65 4.80 21.32
CA HIS A 267 -34.95 4.79 20.63
C HIS A 267 -34.90 5.50 19.27
N PRO A 268 -35.86 5.23 18.35
CA PRO A 268 -35.98 6.01 17.12
C PRO A 268 -36.26 7.49 17.44
N PRO A 269 -35.56 8.44 16.83
CA PRO A 269 -35.77 9.85 17.07
C PRO A 269 -37.11 10.34 16.51
N THR A 270 -37.80 11.16 17.29
CA THR A 270 -38.93 11.97 16.81
C THR A 270 -38.46 13.06 15.84
N GLN A 271 -39.39 13.71 15.12
CA GLN A 271 -39.03 14.83 14.23
C GLN A 271 -38.42 16.00 15.00
N GLU A 272 -38.94 16.30 16.18
CA GLU A 272 -38.46 17.41 17.03
C GLU A 272 -37.05 17.14 17.54
N GLU A 273 -36.77 15.94 18.03
CA GLU A 273 -35.44 15.55 18.51
C GLU A 273 -34.41 15.53 17.37
N ALA A 274 -34.77 14.99 16.20
CA ALA A 274 -33.92 14.99 15.02
C ALA A 274 -33.58 16.42 14.58
N THR A 275 -34.57 17.31 14.56
CA THR A 275 -34.40 18.73 14.21
C THR A 275 -33.54 19.45 15.24
N ALA A 276 -33.71 19.16 16.54
CA ALA A 276 -32.91 19.75 17.60
C ALA A 276 -31.42 19.35 17.52
N VAL A 277 -31.13 18.08 17.19
CA VAL A 277 -29.75 17.61 16.99
C VAL A 277 -29.14 18.23 15.73
N ALA A 278 -29.88 18.28 14.63
CA ALA A 278 -29.44 18.93 13.39
C ALA A 278 -29.14 20.43 13.61
N ASN A 279 -30.06 21.15 14.26
CA ASN A 279 -29.86 22.56 14.62
C ASN A 279 -28.60 22.75 15.45
N ARG A 280 -28.33 21.88 16.45
CA ARG A 280 -27.12 21.98 17.26
C ARG A 280 -25.85 21.87 16.42
N VAL A 281 -25.80 20.93 15.47
CA VAL A 281 -24.64 20.78 14.56
C VAL A 281 -24.50 22.00 13.64
N VAL A 282 -25.59 22.52 13.10
CA VAL A 282 -25.56 23.75 12.29
C VAL A 282 -25.04 24.94 13.11
N HIS A 283 -25.51 25.10 14.34
CA HIS A 283 -25.07 26.18 15.22
C HIS A 283 -23.59 26.03 15.61
N GLU A 284 -23.13 24.82 15.95
CA GLU A 284 -21.70 24.54 16.21
C GLU A 284 -20.82 24.93 15.00
N PHE A 285 -21.30 24.72 13.77
CA PHE A 285 -20.58 25.11 12.55
C PHE A 285 -20.48 26.62 12.40
N LEU A 286 -21.61 27.31 12.53
CA LEU A 286 -21.68 28.75 12.41
C LEU A 286 -20.90 29.46 13.53
N ASP A 287 -20.84 28.86 14.72
CA ASP A 287 -20.00 29.35 15.83
C ASP A 287 -18.52 29.31 15.47
N SER A 288 -18.05 28.22 14.85
CA SER A 288 -16.66 28.13 14.35
C SER A 288 -16.37 29.17 13.27
N LEU A 289 -17.29 29.39 12.31
CA LEU A 289 -17.10 30.45 11.30
C LEU A 289 -17.12 31.85 11.91
N ALA A 290 -17.96 32.09 12.92
CA ALA A 290 -18.00 33.37 13.61
C ALA A 290 -16.70 33.67 14.37
N ILE A 291 -15.99 32.65 14.85
CA ILE A 291 -14.66 32.81 15.45
C ILE A 291 -13.67 33.38 14.43
N VAL A 292 -13.68 32.88 13.20
CA VAL A 292 -12.81 33.38 12.12
C VAL A 292 -13.11 34.85 11.84
N ASP A 293 -14.39 35.18 11.65
CA ASP A 293 -14.84 36.53 11.27
C ASP A 293 -14.51 37.58 12.33
N ASN A 294 -14.56 37.19 13.60
CA ASN A 294 -14.30 38.07 14.74
C ASN A 294 -12.88 37.93 15.31
N HIS A 295 -12.01 37.12 14.69
CA HIS A 295 -10.69 36.88 15.25
C HIS A 295 -9.83 38.16 15.19
N PRO A 296 -9.23 38.60 16.33
CA PRO A 296 -8.58 39.90 16.41
C PRO A 296 -7.26 39.99 15.65
N SER A 297 -6.55 38.86 15.47
CA SER A 297 -5.25 38.82 14.79
C SER A 297 -5.34 38.73 13.26
N LEU A 298 -6.52 38.46 12.70
CA LEU A 298 -6.68 38.21 11.27
C LEU A 298 -7.02 39.48 10.50
N THR A 299 -6.37 39.67 9.35
CA THR A 299 -6.75 40.70 8.37
C THR A 299 -8.04 40.32 7.64
N ALA A 300 -8.65 41.27 6.91
CA ALA A 300 -9.86 40.99 6.12
C ALA A 300 -9.65 39.86 5.10
N ASP A 301 -8.51 39.87 4.40
CA ASP A 301 -8.16 38.84 3.42
C ASP A 301 -7.93 37.48 4.07
N GLN A 302 -7.23 37.44 5.21
CA GLN A 302 -7.02 36.22 5.98
C GLN A 302 -8.33 35.61 6.47
N ARG A 303 -9.28 36.44 6.92
CA ARG A 303 -10.62 35.97 7.32
C ARG A 303 -11.37 35.38 6.14
N ALA A 304 -11.35 36.04 4.97
CA ALA A 304 -12.04 35.56 3.78
C ALA A 304 -11.50 34.20 3.33
N VAL A 305 -10.17 34.04 3.25
CA VAL A 305 -9.53 32.76 2.87
C VAL A 305 -9.75 31.67 3.91
N ALA A 306 -9.56 31.98 5.20
CA ALA A 306 -9.78 31.03 6.28
C ALA A 306 -11.22 30.50 6.28
N ARG A 307 -12.18 31.39 6.06
CA ARG A 307 -13.59 31.04 5.98
C ARG A 307 -13.89 30.12 4.79
N ASP A 308 -13.43 30.49 3.59
CA ASP A 308 -13.60 29.68 2.38
C ASP A 308 -13.03 28.27 2.57
N VAL A 309 -11.80 28.17 3.08
CA VAL A 309 -11.17 26.87 3.36
C VAL A 309 -11.97 26.07 4.38
N LEU A 310 -12.40 26.67 5.49
CA LEU A 310 -13.17 25.94 6.51
C LEU A 310 -14.58 25.55 6.04
N ILE A 311 -15.16 26.26 5.08
CA ILE A 311 -16.42 25.89 4.41
C ILE A 311 -16.20 24.69 3.48
N SER A 312 -15.08 24.60 2.76
CA SER A 312 -14.80 23.45 1.89
C SER A 312 -14.03 22.32 2.59
N PHE A 313 -13.58 22.51 3.84
CA PHE A 313 -12.74 21.53 4.54
C PHE A 313 -13.52 20.25 4.87
N PRO A 314 -12.97 19.04 4.63
CA PRO A 314 -13.72 17.78 4.78
C PRO A 314 -14.22 17.47 6.19
N ALA A 315 -13.61 18.05 7.22
CA ALA A 315 -13.98 17.83 8.61
C ALA A 315 -14.55 19.10 9.26
N MET A 316 -15.40 18.92 10.26
CA MET A 316 -15.90 20.02 11.08
C MET A 316 -14.92 20.29 12.22
N LEU A 317 -14.34 21.50 12.28
CA LEU A 317 -13.50 21.90 13.40
C LEU A 317 -14.34 22.49 14.53
N PRO A 318 -14.20 21.99 15.78
CA PRO A 318 -14.82 22.60 16.94
C PRO A 318 -14.24 24.02 17.21
N PRO A 319 -14.94 24.84 18.00
CA PRO A 319 -14.55 26.22 18.29
C PRO A 319 -13.10 26.41 18.78
N ASN A 320 -12.63 25.55 19.68
CA ASN A 320 -11.28 25.62 20.24
C ASN A 320 -10.19 25.31 19.19
N LEU A 321 -10.41 24.31 18.33
CA LEU A 321 -9.50 24.04 17.22
C LEU A 321 -9.55 25.16 16.18
N THR A 322 -10.72 25.71 15.89
CA THR A 322 -10.86 26.84 14.97
C THR A 322 -10.09 28.07 15.45
N THR A 323 -10.13 28.34 16.76
CA THR A 323 -9.32 29.40 17.38
C THR A 323 -7.81 29.12 17.22
N ALA A 324 -7.38 27.87 17.46
CA ALA A 324 -5.98 27.48 17.26
C ALA A 324 -5.53 27.60 15.79
N VAL A 325 -6.40 27.27 14.82
CA VAL A 325 -6.11 27.52 13.39
C VAL A 325 -5.86 29.01 13.19
N CYS A 326 -6.79 29.87 13.63
CA CYS A 326 -6.70 31.32 13.47
C CYS A 326 -5.42 31.89 14.08
N ASP A 327 -5.03 31.43 15.27
CA ASP A 327 -3.79 31.84 15.95
C ASP A 327 -2.52 31.46 15.17
N SER A 328 -2.56 30.36 14.40
CA SER A 328 -1.40 29.87 13.65
C SER A 328 -1.26 30.46 12.23
N ILE A 329 -2.33 31.06 11.67
CA ILE A 329 -2.38 31.48 10.26
C ILE A 329 -1.19 32.35 9.85
N GLY A 330 -0.79 33.33 10.68
CA GLY A 330 0.28 34.26 10.33
C GLY A 330 1.63 33.58 10.09
N GLU A 331 2.05 32.71 11.03
CA GLU A 331 3.32 32.00 10.96
C GLU A 331 3.31 30.91 9.88
N VAL A 332 2.17 30.23 9.71
CA VAL A 332 1.99 29.21 8.67
C VAL A 332 2.02 29.84 7.28
N ALA A 333 1.31 30.95 7.06
CA ALA A 333 1.32 31.68 5.80
C ALA A 333 2.73 32.20 5.45
N GLN A 334 3.47 32.75 6.43
CA GLN A 334 4.84 33.19 6.20
C GLN A 334 5.79 32.04 5.81
N SER A 335 5.64 30.88 6.46
CA SER A 335 6.43 29.70 6.11
C SER A 335 6.06 29.19 4.71
N MET A 336 4.79 29.30 4.34
CA MET A 336 4.29 28.88 3.04
C MET A 336 4.69 29.81 1.90
N ASP A 337 4.70 31.12 2.12
CA ASP A 337 5.27 32.11 1.20
C ASP A 337 6.71 31.75 0.82
N ARG A 338 7.54 31.39 1.79
CA ARG A 338 8.93 30.98 1.55
C ARG A 338 9.03 29.69 0.71
N LEU A 339 8.20 28.71 1.02
CA LEU A 339 8.19 27.42 0.31
C LEU A 339 7.75 27.59 -1.15
N VAL A 340 6.80 28.50 -1.39
CA VAL A 340 6.21 28.78 -2.69
C VAL A 340 7.09 29.71 -3.54
N SER A 341 7.74 30.73 -2.96
CA SER A 341 8.49 31.75 -3.72
C SER A 341 9.64 31.19 -4.57
N GLY A 342 10.21 30.04 -4.18
CA GLY A 342 11.25 29.32 -4.92
C GLY A 342 12.65 29.88 -4.67
N GLN A 343 13.65 28.99 -4.68
CA GLN A 343 15.07 29.22 -4.30
C GLN A 343 15.37 29.25 -2.79
N LEU A 344 14.80 28.30 -2.04
CA LEU A 344 15.32 28.01 -0.69
C LEU A 344 16.50 27.05 -0.80
N GLY A 345 17.61 27.37 -0.13
CA GLY A 345 18.67 26.38 0.07
C GLY A 345 18.25 25.29 1.08
N PRO A 346 19.05 24.22 1.28
CA PRO A 346 18.66 23.07 2.10
C PRO A 346 18.24 23.42 3.55
N GLN A 347 18.97 24.34 4.18
CA GLN A 347 18.69 24.76 5.56
C GLN A 347 17.44 25.63 5.67
N GLU A 348 17.19 26.47 4.68
CA GLU A 348 16.01 27.33 4.63
C GLU A 348 14.76 26.51 4.35
N MET A 349 14.85 25.52 3.45
CA MET A 349 13.81 24.54 3.19
C MET A 349 13.45 23.78 4.47
N LYS A 350 14.45 23.23 5.17
CA LYS A 350 14.23 22.54 6.45
C LYS A 350 13.57 23.46 7.46
N THR A 351 14.09 24.68 7.64
CA THR A 351 13.53 25.66 8.59
C THR A 351 12.07 25.99 8.28
N ALA A 352 11.74 26.21 7.00
CA ALA A 352 10.37 26.51 6.59
C ALA A 352 9.42 25.34 6.88
N ILE A 353 9.85 24.10 6.64
CA ILE A 353 9.07 22.90 6.98
C ILE A 353 8.94 22.72 8.49
N SER A 354 10.02 22.88 9.27
CA SER A 354 10.00 22.76 10.74
C SER A 354 9.08 23.80 11.39
N ASN A 355 8.98 25.01 10.83
CA ASN A 355 8.14 26.07 11.37
C ASN A 355 6.64 25.76 11.27
N LEU A 356 6.19 24.99 10.27
CA LEU A 356 4.79 24.64 10.10
C LEU A 356 4.21 23.90 11.33
N PRO A 357 4.71 22.71 11.72
CA PRO A 357 4.19 22.02 12.89
C PRO A 357 4.52 22.76 14.19
N LEU A 358 5.61 23.53 14.27
CA LEU A 358 5.93 24.33 15.46
C LEU A 358 4.87 25.39 15.73
N ALA A 359 4.52 26.20 14.73
CA ALA A 359 3.48 27.23 14.84
C ALA A 359 2.12 26.62 15.22
N ILE A 360 1.75 25.53 14.54
CA ILE A 360 0.46 24.87 14.74
C ILE A 360 0.38 24.23 16.13
N ASN A 361 1.43 23.52 16.58
CA ASN A 361 1.45 22.90 17.91
C ASN A 361 1.48 23.96 19.03
N ALA A 362 2.18 25.09 18.82
CA ALA A 362 2.18 26.19 19.78
C ALA A 362 0.81 26.84 19.94
N ALA A 363 0.05 26.99 18.84
CA ALA A 363 -1.33 27.45 18.88
C ALA A 363 -2.25 26.40 19.53
N ALA A 364 -2.11 25.13 19.16
CA ALA A 364 -2.90 24.03 19.71
C ALA A 364 -2.74 23.92 21.24
N ALA A 365 -1.52 24.05 21.77
CA ALA A 365 -1.23 23.95 23.20
C ALA A 365 -1.96 25.00 24.06
N LYS A 366 -2.40 26.13 23.47
CA LYS A 366 -3.18 27.16 24.19
C LYS A 366 -4.65 26.77 24.37
N HIS A 367 -5.18 25.91 23.49
CA HIS A 367 -6.62 25.65 23.34
C HIS A 367 -7.01 24.18 23.54
N LEU A 368 -6.02 23.28 23.57
CA LEU A 368 -6.21 21.85 23.80
C LEU A 368 -5.82 21.45 25.23
N ARG A 369 -6.49 20.41 25.73
CA ARG A 369 -6.13 19.80 27.00
C ARG A 369 -4.76 19.13 26.88
N PRO A 370 -3.91 19.18 27.93
CA PRO A 370 -2.62 18.49 27.92
C PRO A 370 -2.78 16.98 27.61
N GLY A 371 -1.95 16.45 26.70
CA GLY A 371 -1.94 15.02 26.35
C GLY A 371 -2.82 14.62 25.15
N VAL A 372 -3.42 15.59 24.44
CA VAL A 372 -4.15 15.36 23.17
C VAL A 372 -3.23 15.49 21.94
N ASP A 373 -1.94 15.76 22.16
CA ASP A 373 -0.92 15.88 21.12
C ASP A 373 -0.76 14.55 20.37
N GLY A 374 -1.37 14.46 19.18
CA GLY A 374 -1.35 13.24 18.35
C GLY A 374 -2.71 12.58 18.12
N ALA A 375 -3.79 13.15 18.67
CA ALA A 375 -5.15 12.75 18.27
C ALA A 375 -5.47 13.21 16.83
N ASP A 376 -6.39 12.51 16.16
CA ASP A 376 -6.89 12.84 14.80
C ASP A 376 -7.33 14.31 14.67
N GLU A 377 -7.76 14.91 15.79
CA GLU A 377 -8.10 16.33 15.93
C GLU A 377 -6.94 17.26 15.59
N VAL A 378 -5.71 16.95 16.01
CA VAL A 378 -4.51 17.73 15.70
C VAL A 378 -4.11 17.55 14.23
N GLY A 379 -4.36 16.39 13.64
CA GLY A 379 -4.19 16.17 12.20
C GLY A 379 -5.10 17.07 11.36
N SER A 380 -6.40 17.12 11.73
CA SER A 380 -7.38 17.98 11.07
C SER A 380 -7.05 19.47 11.20
N LEU A 381 -6.60 19.90 12.38
CA LEU A 381 -6.09 21.25 12.63
C LEU A 381 -4.93 21.60 11.67
N ARG A 382 -3.93 20.71 11.57
CA ARG A 382 -2.75 20.94 10.72
C ARG A 382 -3.12 21.06 9.24
N ASN A 383 -3.97 20.16 8.75
CA ASN A 383 -4.43 20.17 7.36
C ASN A 383 -5.15 21.49 7.03
N ALA A 384 -6.04 21.95 7.92
CA ALA A 384 -6.74 23.23 7.73
C ALA A 384 -5.77 24.42 7.75
N ALA A 385 -4.86 24.48 8.73
CA ALA A 385 -3.90 25.57 8.84
C ALA A 385 -2.97 25.65 7.62
N ILE A 386 -2.43 24.52 7.16
CA ILE A 386 -1.57 24.44 5.96
C ILE A 386 -2.36 24.80 4.71
N ALA A 387 -3.61 24.35 4.56
CA ALA A 387 -4.47 24.71 3.43
C ALA A 387 -4.75 26.22 3.37
N ILE A 388 -5.03 26.85 4.52
CA ILE A 388 -5.20 28.30 4.62
C ILE A 388 -3.90 29.02 4.27
N GLY A 389 -2.77 28.58 4.86
CA GLY A 389 -1.46 29.15 4.56
C GLY A 389 -1.08 29.05 3.08
N ALA A 390 -1.38 27.93 2.43
CA ALA A 390 -1.11 27.72 1.01
C ALA A 390 -1.97 28.62 0.10
N LYS A 391 -3.25 28.85 0.46
CA LYS A 391 -4.10 29.79 -0.27
C LYS A 391 -3.73 31.26 -0.03
N LEU A 392 -3.16 31.58 1.14
CA LEU A 392 -2.66 32.92 1.45
C LEU A 392 -1.28 33.21 0.85
N ALA A 393 -0.54 32.16 0.47
CA ALA A 393 0.80 32.32 -0.04
C ALA A 393 0.80 33.05 -1.39
N HIS A 394 1.65 34.07 -1.51
CA HIS A 394 1.83 34.86 -2.70
C HIS A 394 2.64 34.06 -3.72
N MET A 395 1.95 33.42 -4.65
CA MET A 395 2.59 32.78 -5.79
C MET A 395 3.17 33.85 -6.72
N PRO A 396 4.49 33.85 -7.01
CA PRO A 396 5.07 34.77 -7.97
C PRO A 396 4.42 34.64 -9.35
N GLU A 397 4.43 35.71 -10.13
CA GLU A 397 3.87 35.72 -11.48
C GLU A 397 4.48 34.60 -12.34
N GLY A 398 3.61 33.79 -12.98
CA GLY A 398 4.01 32.61 -13.75
C GLY A 398 4.11 31.31 -12.94
N GLN A 399 3.92 31.31 -11.62
CA GLN A 399 3.79 30.09 -10.82
C GLN A 399 2.34 29.69 -10.60
N SER A 400 2.12 28.39 -10.42
CA SER A 400 0.84 27.76 -10.07
C SER A 400 1.06 26.74 -8.96
N PRO A 401 0.01 26.30 -8.24
CA PRO A 401 0.13 25.20 -7.27
C PRO A 401 0.78 23.96 -7.89
N ARG A 402 0.47 23.69 -9.17
CA ARG A 402 1.05 22.59 -9.93
C ARG A 402 2.55 22.75 -10.15
N SER A 403 3.01 23.92 -10.60
CA SER A 403 4.44 24.15 -10.83
C SER A 403 5.24 24.14 -9.53
N VAL A 404 4.65 24.58 -8.41
CA VAL A 404 5.27 24.48 -7.08
C VAL A 404 5.39 23.01 -6.66
N PHE A 405 4.32 22.23 -6.80
CA PHE A 405 4.33 20.80 -6.52
C PHE A 405 5.39 20.06 -7.36
N GLU A 406 5.40 20.29 -8.67
CA GLU A 406 6.37 19.69 -9.60
C GLU A 406 7.80 20.10 -9.24
N ARG A 407 8.05 21.36 -8.88
CA ARG A 407 9.36 21.83 -8.40
C ARG A 407 9.81 21.16 -7.11
N LEU A 408 8.93 21.06 -6.12
CA LEU A 408 9.26 20.45 -4.82
C LEU A 408 9.53 18.95 -4.98
N THR A 409 8.75 18.26 -5.82
CA THR A 409 8.88 16.82 -6.06
C THR A 409 9.90 16.44 -7.14
N ALA A 410 10.52 17.44 -7.78
CA ALA A 410 11.52 17.19 -8.80
C ALA A 410 12.74 16.43 -8.24
N PRO A 411 13.37 15.55 -9.04
CA PRO A 411 14.67 15.00 -8.71
C PRO A 411 15.66 16.13 -8.42
N GLU A 412 16.58 15.89 -7.48
CA GLU A 412 17.59 16.84 -6.98
C GLU A 412 17.07 18.06 -6.24
N SER A 413 15.75 18.23 -6.08
CA SER A 413 15.25 19.34 -5.28
C SER A 413 15.69 19.19 -3.83
N ASP A 414 15.96 20.32 -3.16
CA ASP A 414 16.28 20.33 -1.73
C ASP A 414 15.13 19.79 -0.87
N PHE A 415 13.89 19.88 -1.37
CA PHE A 415 12.74 19.27 -0.72
C PHE A 415 12.77 17.74 -0.81
N THR A 416 13.12 17.18 -1.98
CA THR A 416 13.32 15.73 -2.15
C THR A 416 14.45 15.22 -1.26
N ALA A 417 15.56 15.96 -1.15
CA ALA A 417 16.66 15.64 -0.24
C ALA A 417 16.23 15.69 1.24
N LEU A 418 15.42 16.69 1.63
CA LEU A 418 14.84 16.77 2.96
C LEU A 418 13.91 15.57 3.25
N CYS A 419 13.00 15.24 2.33
CA CYS A 419 12.11 14.08 2.46
C CYS A 419 12.89 12.77 2.58
N PHE A 420 13.98 12.60 1.81
CA PHE A 420 14.89 11.47 1.96
C PHE A 420 15.47 11.39 3.38
N SER A 421 15.99 12.51 3.90
CA SER A 421 16.53 12.57 5.27
C SER A 421 15.47 12.29 6.34
N LEU A 422 14.26 12.79 6.17
CA LEU A 422 13.16 12.59 7.12
C LEU A 422 12.67 11.14 7.12
N GLY A 423 12.56 10.52 5.94
CA GLY A 423 12.14 9.13 5.77
C GLY A 423 13.08 8.12 6.42
N HIS A 424 14.37 8.45 6.49
CA HIS A 424 15.43 7.62 7.10
C HIS A 424 15.87 8.11 8.49
N GLY A 425 15.22 9.14 9.06
CA GLY A 425 15.46 9.59 10.43
C GLY A 425 14.85 8.67 11.49
N ASP A 426 15.22 8.86 12.76
CA ASP A 426 14.68 8.08 13.88
C ASP A 426 13.16 8.32 14.02
N PRO A 427 12.31 7.29 13.86
CA PRO A 427 10.86 7.45 13.98
C PRO A 427 10.42 7.82 15.41
N ASN A 428 11.27 7.61 16.42
CA ASN A 428 10.98 8.00 17.81
C ASN A 428 11.30 9.46 18.10
N ASP A 429 11.99 10.16 17.19
CA ASP A 429 12.20 11.59 17.31
C ASP A 429 10.92 12.34 16.93
N ARG A 430 10.30 12.96 17.94
CA ARG A 430 9.05 13.71 17.78
C ARG A 430 9.20 14.89 16.81
N GLN A 431 10.38 15.49 16.69
CA GLN A 431 10.61 16.56 15.73
C GLN A 431 10.59 16.00 14.30
N VAL A 432 11.34 14.93 14.04
CA VAL A 432 11.38 14.25 12.73
C VAL A 432 9.98 13.77 12.32
N SER A 433 9.23 13.17 13.24
CA SER A 433 7.86 12.71 13.00
C SER A 433 6.91 13.87 12.63
N ASN A 434 7.02 15.01 13.30
CA ASN A 434 6.22 16.20 12.99
C ASN A 434 6.61 16.83 11.63
N GLU A 435 7.90 16.92 11.33
CA GLU A 435 8.41 17.45 10.06
C GLU A 435 7.97 16.58 8.88
N ARG A 436 8.07 15.26 9.02
CA ARG A 436 7.58 14.26 8.06
C ARG A 436 6.07 14.37 7.83
N ALA A 437 5.27 14.51 8.89
CA ALA A 437 3.83 14.74 8.73
C ALA A 437 3.55 16.05 7.97
N ALA A 438 4.30 17.11 8.27
CA ALA A 438 4.13 18.40 7.61
C ALA A 438 4.50 18.36 6.11
N THR A 439 5.52 17.59 5.70
CA THR A 439 5.85 17.43 4.27
C THR A 439 4.74 16.71 3.51
N VAL A 440 4.17 15.64 4.08
CA VAL A 440 3.04 14.92 3.47
C VAL A 440 1.81 15.82 3.35
N GLN A 441 1.49 16.57 4.42
CA GLN A 441 0.35 17.49 4.42
C GLN A 441 0.51 18.64 3.42
N LEU A 442 1.73 19.18 3.29
CA LEU A 442 2.04 20.19 2.27
C LEU A 442 1.81 19.64 0.86
N LEU A 443 2.36 18.45 0.57
CA LEU A 443 2.18 17.82 -0.74
C LEU A 443 0.69 17.53 -1.02
N ASP A 444 -0.05 17.07 -0.02
CA ASP A 444 -1.47 16.77 -0.13
C ASP A 444 -2.28 18.03 -0.50
N VAL A 445 -2.06 19.13 0.23
CA VAL A 445 -2.72 20.41 -0.04
C VAL A 445 -2.38 20.92 -1.44
N LEU A 446 -1.10 20.91 -1.82
CA LEU A 446 -0.66 21.37 -3.13
C LEU A 446 -1.23 20.49 -4.26
N ALA A 447 -1.24 19.16 -4.08
CA ALA A 447 -1.80 18.21 -5.03
C ALA A 447 -3.30 18.47 -5.26
N HIS A 448 -4.07 18.68 -4.19
CA HIS A 448 -5.49 19.02 -4.28
C HIS A 448 -5.72 20.36 -4.99
N MET A 449 -4.96 21.40 -4.64
CA MET A 449 -5.04 22.71 -5.29
C MET A 449 -4.67 22.66 -6.78
N ALA A 450 -3.74 21.77 -7.15
CA ALA A 450 -3.25 21.60 -8.51
C ALA A 450 -4.06 20.60 -9.35
N GLY A 451 -5.01 19.88 -8.75
CA GLY A 451 -5.75 18.81 -9.42
C GLY A 451 -4.85 17.65 -9.86
N ILE A 452 -3.81 17.33 -9.06
CA ILE A 452 -2.91 16.20 -9.32
C ILE A 452 -3.67 14.89 -9.11
N ASP A 453 -3.48 13.93 -10.01
CA ASP A 453 -4.13 12.64 -9.90
C ASP A 453 -3.61 11.84 -8.69
N ALA A 454 -4.49 11.00 -8.14
CA ALA A 454 -4.18 10.21 -6.94
C ALA A 454 -2.94 9.31 -7.12
N GLN A 455 -2.65 8.84 -8.34
CA GLN A 455 -1.50 7.99 -8.59
C GLN A 455 -0.19 8.79 -8.59
N GLN A 456 -0.16 9.97 -9.22
CA GLN A 456 0.98 10.88 -9.17
C GLN A 456 1.23 11.35 -7.74
N PHE A 457 0.18 11.67 -6.98
CA PHE A 457 0.32 12.01 -5.57
C PHE A 457 0.84 10.83 -4.73
N ALA A 458 0.32 9.61 -4.96
CA ALA A 458 0.78 8.40 -4.29
C ALA A 458 2.27 8.10 -4.54
N ILE A 459 2.83 8.53 -5.67
CA ILE A 459 4.27 8.43 -5.95
C ILE A 459 5.04 9.53 -5.20
N ALA A 460 4.55 10.76 -5.21
CA ALA A 460 5.21 11.90 -4.57
C ALA A 460 5.32 11.77 -3.05
N ARG A 461 4.39 11.04 -2.41
CA ARG A 461 4.42 10.77 -0.96
C ARG A 461 5.33 9.61 -0.54
N GLN A 462 5.91 8.86 -1.48
CA GLN A 462 6.84 7.77 -1.13
C GLN A 462 8.14 8.36 -0.60
N VAL A 463 8.82 7.65 0.29
CA VAL A 463 10.17 8.02 0.70
C VAL A 463 11.07 8.04 -0.54
N PRO A 464 11.69 9.19 -0.87
CA PRO A 464 12.56 9.27 -2.02
C PRO A 464 13.71 8.26 -1.92
N GLY A 465 14.25 7.83 -3.04
CA GLY A 465 15.46 6.99 -3.06
C GLY A 465 16.67 7.77 -3.50
N VAL A 466 17.84 7.14 -3.36
CA VAL A 466 19.11 7.75 -3.75
C VAL A 466 19.15 8.13 -5.23
N GLY A 467 18.37 7.44 -6.09
CA GLY A 467 18.25 7.76 -7.51
C GLY A 467 17.54 9.09 -7.80
N GLN A 468 16.81 9.65 -6.84
CA GLN A 468 16.20 10.99 -6.95
C GLN A 468 17.10 12.11 -6.44
N LEU A 469 18.27 11.80 -5.92
CA LEU A 469 19.23 12.77 -5.39
C LEU A 469 20.41 12.92 -6.34
N ASN A 470 21.20 13.98 -6.23
CA ASN A 470 22.56 14.00 -6.79
C ASN A 470 23.56 13.40 -5.77
N MET A 471 24.76 13.03 -6.22
CA MET A 471 25.73 12.35 -5.34
C MET A 471 26.16 13.20 -4.15
N ALA A 472 26.22 14.53 -4.30
CA ALA A 472 26.53 15.44 -3.20
C ALA A 472 25.45 15.39 -2.10
N GLN A 473 24.16 15.39 -2.48
CA GLN A 473 23.04 15.21 -1.56
C GLN A 473 23.05 13.83 -0.89
N VAL A 474 23.37 12.76 -1.65
CA VAL A 474 23.55 11.42 -1.08
C VAL A 474 24.63 11.44 0.00
N ARG A 475 25.79 12.04 -0.26
CA ARG A 475 26.94 12.08 0.67
C ARG A 475 26.78 13.05 1.83
N ALA A 476 25.85 14.00 1.74
CA ALA A 476 25.44 14.79 2.89
C ALA A 476 24.69 13.94 3.93
N PHE A 477 24.07 12.82 3.53
CA PHE A 477 23.31 11.94 4.42
C PHE A 477 24.02 10.62 4.71
N LEU A 478 24.57 9.96 3.69
CA LEU A 478 25.27 8.69 3.80
C LEU A 478 26.78 8.93 4.02
N PRO A 479 27.35 8.47 5.15
CA PRO A 479 28.78 8.55 5.40
C PRO A 479 29.60 7.91 4.27
N GLN A 480 30.85 8.37 4.10
CA GLN A 480 31.80 7.74 3.19
C GLN A 480 31.96 6.24 3.55
N GLY A 481 31.91 5.38 2.53
CA GLY A 481 32.00 3.92 2.67
C GLY A 481 30.65 3.21 2.87
N VAL A 482 29.54 3.94 3.02
CA VAL A 482 28.19 3.36 3.01
C VAL A 482 27.58 3.50 1.62
N HIS A 483 27.32 2.37 0.96
CA HIS A 483 26.87 2.32 -0.43
C HIS A 483 25.47 1.72 -0.61
N SER A 484 24.83 1.26 0.46
CA SER A 484 23.50 0.64 0.40
C SER A 484 22.66 1.02 1.61
N LEU A 485 21.37 1.30 1.38
CA LEU A 485 20.38 1.65 2.40
C LEU A 485 19.15 0.74 2.28
N GLY A 486 18.63 0.24 3.41
CA GLY A 486 17.41 -0.57 3.44
C GLY A 486 17.59 -2.09 3.24
N TRP A 487 18.84 -2.56 3.07
CA TRP A 487 19.16 -3.99 3.17
C TRP A 487 19.55 -4.38 4.60
N PRO A 488 19.34 -5.65 5.00
CA PRO A 488 19.67 -6.13 6.35
C PRO A 488 21.14 -5.99 6.73
N GLU A 489 22.03 -6.15 5.74
CA GLU A 489 23.47 -6.00 5.90
C GLU A 489 24.00 -4.94 4.92
N PRO A 490 24.88 -4.03 5.36
CA PRO A 490 25.53 -3.08 4.46
C PRO A 490 26.39 -3.80 3.42
N GLN A 491 26.23 -3.44 2.15
CA GLN A 491 27.03 -4.00 1.08
C GLN A 491 28.45 -3.42 1.11
N GLN A 492 29.45 -4.30 1.20
CA GLN A 492 30.85 -3.91 1.06
C GLN A 492 31.20 -3.75 -0.41
N VAL A 493 31.29 -2.50 -0.87
CA VAL A 493 31.53 -2.19 -2.29
C VAL A 493 32.99 -1.87 -2.52
N ASP A 494 33.58 -2.51 -3.52
CA ASP A 494 34.91 -2.16 -4.02
C ASP A 494 34.76 -1.11 -5.12
N VAL A 495 34.71 0.15 -4.70
CA VAL A 495 34.48 1.31 -5.57
C VAL A 495 35.57 1.41 -6.65
N THR A 496 36.82 1.05 -6.33
CA THR A 496 37.93 1.02 -7.28
C THR A 496 37.67 0.02 -8.41
N LYS A 497 37.23 -1.20 -8.09
CA LYS A 497 36.88 -2.19 -9.13
C LYS A 497 35.69 -1.76 -9.99
N LEU A 498 34.72 -1.04 -9.43
CA LEU A 498 33.61 -0.49 -10.23
C LEU A 498 34.13 0.57 -11.20
N SER A 499 34.98 1.47 -10.70
CA SER A 499 35.66 2.50 -11.51
C SER A 499 36.49 1.88 -12.63
N ASP A 500 37.29 0.86 -12.31
CA ASP A 500 38.11 0.14 -13.29
C ASP A 500 37.23 -0.52 -14.36
N GLY A 501 36.11 -1.13 -13.97
CA GLY A 501 35.17 -1.74 -14.90
C GLY A 501 34.60 -0.74 -15.90
N LEU A 502 34.18 0.45 -15.45
CA LEU A 502 33.72 1.54 -16.30
C LEU A 502 34.82 2.04 -17.25
N VAL A 503 36.00 2.36 -16.71
CA VAL A 503 37.13 2.88 -17.53
C VAL A 503 37.60 1.83 -18.54
N ASN A 504 37.65 0.56 -18.17
CA ASN A 504 38.03 -0.51 -19.09
C ASN A 504 36.98 -0.71 -20.19
N GLY A 505 35.69 -0.53 -19.90
CA GLY A 505 34.62 -0.51 -20.89
C GLY A 505 34.81 0.61 -21.92
N LEU A 506 35.09 1.84 -21.44
CA LEU A 506 35.41 2.99 -22.29
C LEU A 506 36.65 2.75 -23.16
N LYS A 507 37.76 2.30 -22.56
CA LYS A 507 39.00 1.99 -23.28
C LYS A 507 38.77 0.95 -24.36
N LYS A 508 38.07 -0.14 -24.04
CA LYS A 508 37.74 -1.19 -25.00
C LYS A 508 36.92 -0.65 -26.17
N THR A 509 35.99 0.27 -25.92
CA THR A 509 35.23 0.93 -26.98
C THR A 509 36.15 1.79 -27.84
N MET A 510 37.00 2.62 -27.24
CA MET A 510 37.96 3.49 -27.94
C MET A 510 39.02 2.72 -28.75
N GLU A 511 39.43 1.54 -28.30
CA GLU A 511 40.43 0.67 -28.96
C GLU A 511 39.81 -0.29 -29.98
N GLY A 512 38.48 -0.47 -29.97
CA GLY A 512 37.76 -1.35 -30.88
C GLY A 512 37.75 -0.87 -32.33
N PRO A 513 37.32 -1.71 -33.29
CA PRO A 513 37.14 -1.28 -34.67
C PRO A 513 36.16 -0.10 -34.70
N ALA A 514 36.59 1.00 -35.30
CA ALA A 514 35.85 2.24 -35.20
C ALA A 514 34.56 2.23 -36.03
N ASP A 515 33.42 2.42 -35.36
CA ASP A 515 32.09 2.58 -35.96
C ASP A 515 31.76 4.08 -36.06
N PHE A 516 32.32 4.70 -37.11
CA PHE A 516 32.10 6.10 -37.41
C PHE A 516 31.05 6.28 -38.50
N GLY A 517 30.14 7.23 -38.29
CA GLY A 517 29.33 7.80 -39.39
C GLY A 517 28.25 6.91 -40.00
N ASP A 518 27.88 5.77 -39.40
CA ASP A 518 26.75 4.95 -39.89
C ASP A 518 25.38 5.51 -39.45
N VAL A 519 25.26 6.84 -39.47
CA VAL A 519 24.02 7.58 -39.22
C VAL A 519 23.74 8.43 -40.44
N HIS A 520 22.59 8.21 -41.06
CA HIS A 520 22.12 9.02 -42.17
C HIS A 520 21.01 9.97 -41.69
N VAL A 521 21.21 11.27 -41.89
CA VAL A 521 20.19 12.30 -41.59
C VAL A 521 19.54 12.77 -42.89
N PRO A 522 18.28 12.37 -43.20
CA PRO A 522 17.61 12.79 -44.41
C PRO A 522 17.58 14.31 -44.54
N GLU A 523 17.72 14.84 -45.76
CA GLU A 523 17.62 16.28 -46.07
C GLU A 523 18.70 17.18 -45.46
N ALA A 524 19.66 16.64 -44.70
CA ALA A 524 20.82 17.39 -44.23
C ALA A 524 21.81 17.71 -45.37
N SER A 525 22.65 18.73 -45.18
CA SER A 525 23.58 19.16 -46.21
C SER A 525 24.63 18.07 -46.55
N GLN A 526 25.12 18.09 -47.79
CA GLN A 526 26.16 17.15 -48.22
C GLN A 526 27.46 17.32 -47.42
N GLU A 527 27.79 18.57 -47.05
CA GLU A 527 28.93 18.87 -46.18
C GLU A 527 28.76 18.21 -44.81
N PHE A 528 27.59 18.32 -44.19
CA PHE A 528 27.31 17.69 -42.90
C PHE A 528 27.43 16.17 -42.94
N GLN A 529 26.86 15.56 -43.98
CA GLN A 529 26.89 14.11 -44.21
C GLN A 529 28.32 13.57 -44.44
N THR A 530 29.18 14.36 -45.10
CA THR A 530 30.52 13.89 -45.52
C THR A 530 31.61 14.30 -44.54
N ASN A 531 31.50 15.47 -43.91
CA ASN A 531 32.56 16.07 -43.12
C ASN A 531 32.32 16.01 -41.62
N TYR A 532 31.05 15.97 -41.16
CA TYR A 532 30.72 15.94 -39.73
C TYR A 532 30.37 14.55 -39.23
N LEU A 533 29.31 13.92 -39.74
CA LEU A 533 28.83 12.62 -39.24
C LEU A 533 29.92 11.53 -39.20
N PRO A 534 30.81 11.39 -40.21
CA PRO A 534 31.87 10.39 -40.19
C PRO A 534 32.99 10.64 -39.18
N ARG A 535 32.96 11.73 -38.43
CA ARG A 535 33.94 12.02 -37.37
C ARG A 535 33.51 11.52 -36.00
N PHE A 536 32.22 11.22 -35.84
CA PHE A 536 31.66 10.83 -34.56
C PHE A 536 31.18 9.38 -34.57
N GLY A 537 31.26 8.74 -33.40
CA GLY A 537 30.78 7.38 -33.24
C GLY A 537 29.28 7.29 -33.51
N THR A 538 28.85 6.25 -34.22
CA THR A 538 27.43 6.02 -34.57
C THR A 538 26.53 6.05 -33.33
N GLN A 539 26.99 5.44 -32.22
CA GLN A 539 26.22 5.37 -31.00
C GLN A 539 26.18 6.70 -30.23
N PHE A 540 27.30 7.43 -30.21
CA PHE A 540 27.34 8.80 -29.68
C PHE A 540 26.36 9.70 -30.43
N LEU A 541 26.34 9.69 -31.77
CA LEU A 541 25.46 10.54 -32.56
C LEU A 541 23.98 10.31 -32.22
N LYS A 542 23.56 9.04 -32.13
CA LYS A 542 22.18 8.68 -31.76
C LYS A 542 21.79 9.25 -30.39
N ASP A 543 22.69 9.15 -29.42
CA ASP A 543 22.44 9.63 -28.06
C ASP A 543 22.53 11.16 -27.95
N PHE A 544 23.47 11.79 -28.66
CA PHE A 544 23.65 13.24 -28.71
C PHE A 544 22.41 13.96 -29.25
N PHE A 545 21.83 13.47 -30.36
CA PHE A 545 20.61 14.07 -30.89
C PHE A 545 19.39 13.83 -29.98
N ARG A 546 19.38 12.73 -29.22
CA ARG A 546 18.27 12.39 -28.33
C ARG A 546 18.31 13.15 -27.00
N ASN A 547 19.48 13.21 -26.37
CA ASN A 547 19.64 13.67 -24.98
C ASN A 547 20.56 14.89 -24.84
N GLY A 548 21.39 15.17 -25.85
CA GLY A 548 22.40 16.24 -25.80
C GLY A 548 23.63 15.88 -24.97
N MET A 549 24.63 16.75 -25.02
CA MET A 549 25.83 16.69 -24.20
C MET A 549 26.27 18.10 -23.82
N ALA A 550 26.64 18.29 -22.55
CA ALA A 550 27.14 19.57 -22.07
C ALA A 550 28.66 19.66 -22.25
N ILE A 551 29.16 20.79 -22.73
CA ILE A 551 30.58 21.14 -22.67
C ILE A 551 30.75 22.56 -22.14
N ASN A 552 31.63 22.74 -21.15
CA ASN A 552 31.89 24.02 -20.48
C ASN A 552 30.61 24.71 -19.97
N GLY A 553 29.65 23.92 -19.49
CA GLY A 553 28.36 24.41 -18.98
C GLY A 553 27.32 24.76 -20.06
N HIS A 554 27.63 24.59 -21.34
CA HIS A 554 26.66 24.77 -22.44
C HIS A 554 26.16 23.42 -22.96
N LEU A 555 24.85 23.21 -23.02
CA LEU A 555 24.22 22.00 -23.55
C LEU A 555 24.04 22.12 -25.06
N TYR A 556 24.59 21.18 -25.81
CA TYR A 556 24.40 21.03 -27.25
C TYR A 556 23.58 19.78 -27.57
N GLY A 557 22.90 19.77 -28.72
CA GLY A 557 22.12 18.61 -29.18
C GLY A 557 20.70 18.59 -28.62
N ALA A 558 20.21 17.43 -28.19
CA ALA A 558 18.82 17.24 -27.71
C ALA A 558 17.74 17.75 -28.71
N THR A 559 18.04 17.70 -30.00
CA THR A 559 17.18 18.17 -31.09
C THR A 559 16.05 17.21 -31.42
N GLY A 560 16.13 15.97 -30.92
CA GLY A 560 15.41 14.84 -31.49
C GLY A 560 15.98 14.43 -32.85
N THR A 561 15.32 13.47 -33.50
CA THR A 561 15.79 12.86 -34.77
C THR A 561 14.99 13.31 -35.99
N ASN A 562 14.13 14.32 -35.83
CA ASN A 562 13.13 14.70 -36.85
C ASN A 562 13.35 16.12 -37.42
N ASP A 563 14.36 16.84 -36.95
CA ASP A 563 14.71 18.18 -37.44
C ASP A 563 16.16 18.19 -37.94
N PRO A 564 16.39 17.89 -39.24
CA PRO A 564 17.72 17.84 -39.83
C PRO A 564 18.50 19.15 -39.70
N VAL A 565 17.81 20.30 -39.76
CA VAL A 565 18.44 21.62 -39.70
C VAL A 565 18.93 21.90 -38.28
N ALA A 566 18.13 21.58 -37.26
CA ALA A 566 18.56 21.67 -35.87
C ALA A 566 19.71 20.70 -35.58
N MET A 567 19.62 19.45 -36.02
CA MET A 567 20.68 18.45 -35.86
C MET A 567 22.01 18.92 -36.45
N GLU A 568 21.97 19.46 -37.67
CA GLU A 568 23.16 20.01 -38.34
C GLU A 568 23.75 21.20 -37.57
N ARG A 569 22.91 22.15 -37.15
CA ARG A 569 23.34 23.32 -36.38
C ARG A 569 23.99 22.93 -35.06
N GLU A 570 23.34 22.06 -34.28
CA GLU A 570 23.80 21.70 -32.94
C GLU A 570 25.09 20.88 -32.96
N LEU A 571 25.23 19.90 -33.88
CA LEU A 571 26.46 19.12 -33.96
C LEU A 571 27.64 19.96 -34.50
N ARG A 572 27.38 20.91 -35.42
CA ARG A 572 28.40 21.88 -35.86
C ARG A 572 28.88 22.74 -34.69
N ALA A 573 27.93 23.36 -33.97
CA ALA A 573 28.24 24.20 -32.82
C ALA A 573 28.95 23.43 -31.70
N PHE A 574 28.59 22.16 -31.51
CA PHE A 574 29.28 21.27 -30.58
C PHE A 574 30.72 21.00 -31.01
N ALA A 575 30.96 20.66 -32.28
CA ALA A 575 32.31 20.45 -32.80
C ALA A 575 33.20 21.70 -32.69
N ASP A 576 32.62 22.88 -32.88
CA ASP A 576 33.31 24.18 -32.74
C ASP A 576 33.72 24.49 -31.28
N ALA A 577 33.15 23.80 -30.29
CA ALA A 577 33.57 23.90 -28.90
C ALA A 577 34.91 23.18 -28.60
N PHE A 578 35.44 22.43 -29.58
CA PHE A 578 36.72 21.73 -29.51
C PHE A 578 37.74 22.39 -30.46
N PRO A 579 39.05 22.14 -30.26
CA PRO A 579 40.09 22.64 -31.17
C PRO A 579 39.95 22.16 -32.62
N SER A 580 39.35 20.98 -32.83
CA SER A 580 39.04 20.43 -34.15
C SER A 580 37.90 19.43 -34.08
N ILE A 581 37.25 19.18 -35.22
CA ILE A 581 36.20 18.17 -35.33
C ILE A 581 36.72 16.75 -35.13
N GLU A 582 37.95 16.47 -35.57
CA GLU A 582 38.60 15.18 -35.32
C GLU A 582 38.82 14.93 -33.82
N GLU A 583 39.17 15.96 -33.07
CA GLU A 583 39.31 15.89 -31.62
C GLU A 583 37.96 15.71 -30.92
N ALA A 584 36.94 16.49 -31.31
CA ALA A 584 35.58 16.33 -30.80
C ALA A 584 35.10 14.89 -30.98
N GLY A 585 35.26 14.34 -32.18
CA GLY A 585 34.89 12.99 -32.53
C GLY A 585 35.58 11.90 -31.72
N LYS A 586 36.90 12.05 -31.47
CA LYS A 586 37.70 11.10 -30.70
C LYS A 586 37.39 11.14 -29.22
N VAL A 587 37.25 12.33 -28.64
CA VAL A 587 36.99 12.51 -27.21
C VAL A 587 35.61 11.95 -26.84
N THR A 588 34.61 12.17 -27.69
CA THR A 588 33.24 11.75 -27.38
C THR A 588 32.88 10.35 -27.87
N TYR A 589 33.76 9.68 -28.60
CA TYR A 589 33.48 8.41 -29.25
C TYR A 589 32.86 7.36 -28.32
N ALA A 590 33.42 7.20 -27.11
CA ALA A 590 32.94 6.23 -26.13
C ALA A 590 31.95 6.81 -25.10
N LEU A 591 31.61 8.10 -25.20
CA LEU A 591 30.75 8.81 -24.24
C LEU A 591 29.28 8.72 -24.67
N HIS A 592 28.67 7.56 -24.48
CA HIS A 592 27.29 7.28 -24.89
C HIS A 592 26.56 6.37 -23.88
N GLN A 593 25.27 6.10 -24.09
CA GLN A 593 24.41 5.44 -23.10
C GLN A 593 24.87 4.04 -22.66
N ALA A 594 25.75 3.38 -23.41
CA ALA A 594 26.26 2.06 -23.04
C ALA A 594 27.14 2.10 -21.78
N MET A 595 27.62 3.27 -21.36
CA MET A 595 28.32 3.44 -20.09
C MET A 595 27.49 2.98 -18.89
N ALA A 596 26.16 3.09 -18.96
CA ALA A 596 25.29 2.55 -17.91
C ALA A 596 25.37 1.02 -17.83
N ALA A 597 25.53 0.35 -18.97
CA ALA A 597 25.74 -1.09 -19.02
C ALA A 597 27.10 -1.48 -18.43
N ASP A 598 28.14 -0.66 -18.60
CA ASP A 598 29.44 -0.90 -17.97
C ASP A 598 29.35 -0.79 -16.44
N VAL A 599 28.63 0.21 -15.91
CA VAL A 599 28.35 0.32 -14.47
C VAL A 599 27.60 -0.91 -13.97
N LEU A 600 26.47 -1.27 -14.60
CA LEU A 600 25.65 -2.40 -14.18
C LEU A 600 26.38 -3.75 -14.30
N THR A 601 27.18 -3.94 -15.36
CA THR A 601 27.99 -5.15 -15.54
C THR A 601 29.06 -5.25 -14.46
N SER A 602 29.70 -4.13 -14.13
CA SER A 602 30.70 -4.06 -13.06
C SER A 602 30.07 -4.35 -11.69
N MET A 603 28.87 -3.84 -11.43
CA MET A 603 28.10 -4.18 -10.23
C MET A 603 27.76 -5.67 -10.18
N ALA A 604 27.27 -6.25 -11.28
CA ALA A 604 26.92 -7.68 -11.35
C ALA A 604 28.13 -8.61 -11.15
N ALA A 605 29.32 -8.15 -11.53
CA ALA A 605 30.57 -8.86 -11.34
C ALA A 605 31.06 -8.86 -9.87
N GLN A 606 30.61 -7.91 -9.05
CA GLN A 606 30.95 -7.87 -7.62
C GLN A 606 29.98 -8.73 -6.80
N PRO A 607 30.47 -9.71 -6.02
CA PRO A 607 29.62 -10.55 -5.19
C PRO A 607 28.70 -9.77 -4.25
N ALA A 608 29.21 -8.68 -3.64
CA ALA A 608 28.45 -7.84 -2.72
C ALA A 608 27.30 -7.06 -3.38
N LEU A 609 27.36 -6.80 -4.69
CA LEU A 609 26.32 -6.04 -5.40
C LEU A 609 25.45 -6.91 -6.31
N ARG A 610 25.79 -8.19 -6.49
CA ARG A 610 25.12 -9.07 -7.44
C ARG A 610 23.62 -9.18 -7.19
N GLU A 611 23.21 -9.41 -5.94
CA GLU A 611 21.79 -9.51 -5.58
C GLU A 611 21.06 -8.18 -5.82
N CYS A 612 21.63 -7.07 -5.34
CA CYS A 612 21.08 -5.72 -5.56
C CYS A 612 20.93 -5.40 -7.05
N THR A 613 21.91 -5.80 -7.86
CA THR A 613 21.91 -5.58 -9.31
C THR A 613 20.80 -6.38 -9.99
N MET A 614 20.65 -7.67 -9.63
CA MET A 614 19.59 -8.51 -10.17
C MET A 614 18.20 -8.01 -9.74
N GLU A 615 18.05 -7.58 -8.49
CA GLU A 615 16.81 -6.99 -7.98
C GLU A 615 16.45 -5.74 -8.79
N LEU A 616 17.39 -4.81 -8.98
CA LEU A 616 17.20 -3.58 -9.77
C LEU A 616 16.84 -3.88 -11.25
N LEU A 617 17.51 -4.85 -11.88
CA LEU A 617 17.25 -5.24 -13.28
C LEU A 617 15.89 -5.94 -13.46
N SER A 618 15.38 -6.58 -12.40
CA SER A 618 14.10 -7.29 -12.41
C SER A 618 12.92 -6.47 -11.86
N ALA A 619 13.17 -5.24 -11.41
CA ALA A 619 12.19 -4.37 -10.79
C ALA A 619 11.01 -4.06 -11.74
N GLN A 620 9.78 -4.27 -11.26
CA GLN A 620 8.54 -4.01 -12.03
C GLN A 620 7.84 -2.72 -11.61
N GLY A 621 8.44 -1.96 -10.70
CA GLY A 621 7.97 -0.65 -10.25
C GLY A 621 7.90 0.38 -11.38
N ARG A 622 7.22 1.50 -11.13
CA ARG A 622 7.18 2.61 -12.10
C ARG A 622 8.51 3.34 -12.04
N LYS A 623 9.22 3.43 -13.16
CA LYS A 623 10.45 4.22 -13.24
C LYS A 623 10.12 5.71 -13.10
N THR A 624 10.63 6.36 -12.07
CA THR A 624 10.45 7.80 -11.77
C THR A 624 11.67 8.63 -12.10
N VAL A 625 12.86 8.02 -12.10
CA VAL A 625 14.09 8.63 -12.60
C VAL A 625 14.79 7.66 -13.53
N GLU A 626 15.15 8.16 -14.70
CA GLU A 626 16.08 7.53 -15.64
C GLU A 626 17.01 8.60 -16.18
N MET A 627 18.19 8.70 -15.57
CA MET A 627 19.19 9.65 -16.00
C MET A 627 20.49 8.94 -16.33
N ASN A 628 21.05 9.33 -17.47
CA ASN A 628 22.35 8.89 -17.94
C ASN A 628 22.96 10.09 -18.66
N SER A 629 23.64 10.96 -17.92
CA SER A 629 24.16 12.23 -18.41
C SER A 629 25.67 12.26 -18.36
N VAL A 630 26.25 12.88 -19.39
CA VAL A 630 27.68 13.12 -19.51
C VAL A 630 27.88 14.61 -19.75
N ALA A 631 28.76 15.24 -18.98
CA ALA A 631 29.19 16.61 -19.16
C ALA A 631 30.71 16.68 -19.28
N LEU A 632 31.19 17.60 -20.11
CA LEU A 632 32.60 17.83 -20.39
C LEU A 632 33.03 19.21 -19.90
N THR A 633 34.23 19.30 -19.33
CA THR A 633 34.88 20.58 -19.04
C THR A 633 36.29 20.57 -19.60
N SER A 634 36.59 21.46 -20.55
CA SER A 634 37.93 21.61 -21.11
C SER A 634 38.90 22.14 -20.05
N ARG A 635 40.08 21.55 -19.96
CA ARG A 635 41.13 21.96 -19.02
C ARG A 635 42.25 22.74 -19.72
N PRO A 636 42.96 23.61 -18.99
CA PRO A 636 44.08 24.36 -19.56
C PRO A 636 45.23 23.50 -20.12
N ASP A 637 45.35 22.25 -19.68
CA ASP A 637 46.36 21.30 -20.16
C ASP A 637 45.96 20.57 -21.46
N GLY A 638 44.81 20.92 -22.05
CA GLY A 638 44.28 20.29 -23.26
C GLY A 638 43.55 18.97 -23.02
N SER A 639 43.42 18.54 -21.76
CA SER A 639 42.56 17.40 -21.38
C SER A 639 41.12 17.83 -21.12
N TYR A 640 40.22 16.87 -20.99
CA TYR A 640 38.81 17.07 -20.71
C TYR A 640 38.44 16.35 -19.42
N LYS A 641 37.85 17.08 -18.46
CA LYS A 641 37.11 16.46 -17.35
C LYS A 641 35.80 15.92 -17.91
N VAL A 642 35.44 14.70 -17.53
CA VAL A 642 34.15 14.09 -17.81
C VAL A 642 33.44 13.88 -16.48
N ASP A 643 32.28 14.52 -16.33
CA ASP A 643 31.36 14.30 -15.23
C ASP A 643 30.25 13.37 -15.75
N TYR A 644 30.14 12.19 -15.15
CA TYR A 644 29.18 11.17 -15.55
C TYR A 644 28.23 10.85 -14.40
N ASP A 645 26.92 10.97 -14.65
CA ASP A 645 25.88 10.64 -13.68
C ASP A 645 24.91 9.61 -14.26
N PHE A 646 24.79 8.49 -13.54
CA PHE A 646 23.85 7.44 -13.85
C PHE A 646 22.92 7.20 -12.67
N ARG A 647 21.63 7.48 -12.87
CA ARG A 647 20.61 7.34 -11.83
C ARG A 647 19.38 6.63 -12.33
N LEU A 648 18.92 5.71 -11.51
CA LEU A 648 17.66 5.01 -11.71
C LEU A 648 16.86 5.08 -10.41
N GLN A 649 15.58 5.40 -10.53
CA GLN A 649 14.63 5.25 -9.43
C GLN A 649 13.39 4.54 -9.93
N PHE A 650 13.01 3.49 -9.21
CA PHE A 650 11.71 2.85 -9.30
C PHE A 650 10.89 3.26 -8.08
N ALA A 651 9.66 3.70 -8.32
CA ALA A 651 8.63 3.88 -7.31
C ALA A 651 7.71 2.67 -7.25
N ASN A 652 7.07 2.51 -6.12
CA ASN A 652 6.15 1.40 -5.93
C ASN A 652 4.87 1.58 -6.76
N ARG A 653 4.41 0.51 -7.42
CA ARG A 653 3.09 0.44 -8.08
C ARG A 653 2.01 -0.10 -7.15
N ASP A 654 2.34 -1.07 -6.31
CA ASP A 654 1.45 -1.67 -5.32
C ASP A 654 2.20 -1.96 -4.00
N SER A 655 1.79 -1.29 -2.93
CA SER A 655 2.38 -1.47 -1.60
C SER A 655 2.34 -2.91 -1.09
N ALA A 656 1.42 -3.74 -1.58
CA ALA A 656 1.28 -5.15 -1.19
C ALA A 656 2.15 -6.11 -2.00
N ASP A 657 2.68 -5.70 -3.16
CA ASP A 657 3.50 -6.55 -4.04
C ASP A 657 4.99 -6.22 -3.90
N GLU A 658 5.74 -7.17 -3.31
CA GLU A 658 7.18 -7.05 -3.12
C GLU A 658 7.97 -6.89 -4.42
N SER A 659 7.44 -7.36 -5.56
CA SER A 659 8.11 -7.23 -6.87
C SER A 659 8.09 -5.80 -7.42
N THR A 660 7.27 -4.93 -6.83
CA THR A 660 7.15 -3.53 -7.22
C THR A 660 7.82 -2.58 -6.23
N ARG A 661 8.65 -3.08 -5.29
CA ARG A 661 9.38 -2.27 -4.30
C ARG A 661 10.11 -1.05 -4.90
N ALA A 662 10.16 0.01 -4.11
CA ALA A 662 10.90 1.22 -4.45
C ALA A 662 12.41 0.96 -4.33
N LEU A 663 13.13 1.14 -5.44
CA LEU A 663 14.56 0.85 -5.57
C LEU A 663 15.27 2.02 -6.25
N GLY A 664 16.42 2.42 -5.71
CA GLY A 664 17.23 3.52 -6.22
C GLY A 664 18.67 3.10 -6.49
N LEU A 665 19.24 3.62 -7.58
CA LEU A 665 20.65 3.60 -7.90
C LEU A 665 21.11 5.02 -8.22
N ASN A 666 22.25 5.41 -7.66
CA ASN A 666 22.95 6.63 -7.99
C ASN A 666 24.43 6.32 -8.13
N ALA A 667 24.99 6.50 -9.32
CA ALA A 667 26.40 6.34 -9.59
C ALA A 667 26.93 7.62 -10.24
N HIS A 668 28.07 8.09 -9.75
CA HIS A 668 28.76 9.25 -10.27
C HIS A 668 30.22 8.90 -10.57
N ALA A 669 30.73 9.37 -11.70
CA ALA A 669 32.14 9.20 -12.05
C ALA A 669 32.73 10.52 -12.56
N ASP A 670 33.89 10.86 -12.00
CA ASP A 670 34.80 11.87 -12.52
C ASP A 670 35.89 11.15 -13.31
N MET A 671 36.05 11.49 -14.59
CA MET A 671 37.09 10.93 -15.43
C MET A 671 37.85 12.03 -16.15
N ARG A 672 39.05 11.69 -16.63
CA ARG A 672 39.86 12.54 -17.48
C ARG A 672 40.09 11.86 -18.81
N ILE A 673 39.81 12.58 -19.89
CA ILE A 673 40.19 12.18 -21.24
C ILE A 673 41.31 13.09 -21.72
N ALA A 674 42.41 12.51 -22.17
CA ALA A 674 43.51 13.23 -22.80
C ALA A 674 43.81 12.63 -24.18
N LEU A 675 44.32 13.44 -25.10
CA LEU A 675 44.83 12.96 -26.38
C LEU A 675 46.35 12.81 -26.29
N HIS A 676 46.85 11.58 -26.39
CA HIS A 676 48.28 11.28 -26.51
C HIS A 676 48.55 10.68 -27.89
N ASP A 677 49.46 11.31 -28.65
CA ASP A 677 49.75 10.95 -30.05
C ASP A 677 48.49 10.85 -30.94
N GLY A 678 47.48 11.69 -30.64
CA GLY A 678 46.21 11.72 -31.34
C GLY A 678 45.25 10.58 -31.01
N MET A 679 45.53 9.76 -30.00
CA MET A 679 44.65 8.71 -29.47
C MET A 679 44.10 9.10 -28.09
N PRO A 680 42.80 8.89 -27.82
CA PRO A 680 42.22 9.18 -26.52
C PRO A 680 42.68 8.17 -25.47
N THR A 681 43.11 8.67 -24.32
CA THR A 681 43.32 7.92 -23.09
C THR A 681 42.31 8.34 -22.05
N VAL A 682 41.84 7.38 -21.24
CA VAL A 682 40.87 7.63 -20.17
C VAL A 682 41.45 7.19 -18.83
N GLU A 683 41.33 8.06 -17.84
CA GLU A 683 41.69 7.79 -16.45
C GLU A 683 40.52 8.15 -15.54
N ALA A 684 40.26 7.33 -14.52
CA ALA A 684 39.32 7.69 -13.47
C ALA A 684 39.99 8.64 -12.48
N GLU A 685 39.28 9.70 -12.10
CA GLU A 685 39.68 10.63 -11.05
C GLU A 685 38.81 10.45 -9.79
N GLY A 686 37.57 9.99 -9.96
CA GLY A 686 36.65 9.68 -8.88
C GLY A 686 35.53 8.76 -9.36
N PHE A 687 35.06 7.89 -8.48
CA PHE A 687 33.87 7.09 -8.71
C PHE A 687 33.16 6.91 -7.38
N ASP A 688 31.84 6.99 -7.40
CA ASP A 688 31.03 6.67 -6.24
C ASP A 688 29.68 6.09 -6.63
N ILE A 689 29.09 5.34 -5.71
CA ILE A 689 27.81 4.67 -5.90
C ILE A 689 27.03 4.58 -4.60
N ALA A 690 25.73 4.71 -4.71
CA ALA A 690 24.78 4.40 -3.66
C ALA A 690 23.54 3.70 -4.20
N LEU A 691 23.01 2.79 -3.39
CA LEU A 691 21.82 2.00 -3.64
C LEU A 691 20.83 2.21 -2.50
N SER A 692 19.54 2.24 -2.81
CA SER A 692 18.51 2.27 -1.77
C SER A 692 17.36 1.31 -2.07
N ARG A 693 16.87 0.69 -1.01
CA ARG A 693 15.60 -0.03 -0.95
C ARG A 693 14.73 0.70 0.07
N ASN A 694 13.75 1.46 -0.41
CA ASN A 694 13.05 2.42 0.42
C ASN A 694 11.84 1.82 1.14
N ALA A 695 11.46 2.43 2.26
CA ALA A 695 10.18 2.21 2.91
C ALA A 695 9.01 2.71 2.04
N LEU A 696 7.80 2.23 2.32
CA LEU A 696 6.63 2.41 1.46
C LEU A 696 6.06 3.85 1.48
N ASP A 697 6.07 4.54 2.62
CA ASP A 697 5.44 5.85 2.79
C ASP A 697 6.30 6.78 3.66
N LEU A 698 6.29 8.08 3.33
CA LEU A 698 6.92 9.15 4.13
C LEU A 698 6.33 9.24 5.52
#